data_AF-Q3UQP1-F1
#
_entry.id   AF-Q3UQP1-F1
#
_cell.length_a   1.000
_cell.length_b   1.000
_cell.length_c   1.000
_cell.angle_alpha   90.00
_cell.angle_beta   90.00
_cell.angle_gamma   90.00
#
_symmetry.space_group_name_H-M   'P 1'
#
loop_
_entity.id
_entity.type
_entity.pdbx_description
1 polymer ?
#
loop_
_entity_poly.entity_id
_entity_poly.type
_entity_poly.pdbx_seq_one_letter_code
_entity_poly.pdbx_strand_id
1 'polypeptide(L)'
;MDIKIGLLVKNRITLQEVVSHCKKLTKKNKEQLSDMMILDKQKGLKSLSREKRQKLEAYQHLFYLLQTQPIYLAKLIFQMPQNKTTKFMEGVIFSLYNYASNRREAYLLLQLFRTALQEEIKSKVEQPQDVVTGNPTVVRLVVRFYRNGRGQSALQEILGKVIQDVLEDRSVSIHTDPVHIYKSWINQEEAQTGQRSHLPYDVTPEQALSHSEVQRRLDISLRSLLTLTEKFFVAISSSVDHIPYGMRYMAKVLKTTLEKKFPNATERDIYKVVGNLLYYRFLNPAVVAPDAFDIVAMAAGSTLAAPQRHALGAVAQLLQHAAAGQIFSGESRHLRVLNDYLEDLHLKFRKFICRACRVPEPEERFAIDEYSDMVAVAKPMVYITVGELIGTHRLLLEHQDQLAPGHQDPLHQLLEDLGEPPTISDLIGDNIATDGHVDLSRLEVSLTLTNKFEGLETDADHNSNQSLLLSTKQMLADLIQFHPGESLEEILTSSAPREHEEAHRRLMCWRQACDTQKPEPLRRHHSLMAHSLLSLSEKQQRVLRNLRRLQGLGLVRASDCYQGLVDELAKDICNQRRHRQRRKAEMLRLRTTLQGLDAKTIFYEEQGDYYNQYIQACLDHLAPKPKSSGKGKKQPSLHYTAAQLLEKGVLVEIEDLPVSHFRNVIFDITPGDEAGRFFVNAKFLGVDMEKFQLHYQDLLQLQYEGVAVMKLFNKAKVNVNLLIFLLNKKFLRK
;
A
#
# COMPACT_ATOMS: atom_id res chain seq x y z
N MET A 1 -15.98 -3.08 23.10
CA MET A 1 -15.30 -3.08 24.42
C MET A 1 -14.49 -1.80 24.59
N ASP A 2 -13.65 -1.44 23.63
CA ASP A 2 -12.79 -0.23 23.67
C ASP A 2 -13.56 1.10 23.81
N ILE A 3 -14.78 1.19 23.26
CA ILE A 3 -15.68 2.34 23.42
C ILE A 3 -16.18 2.47 24.86
N LYS A 4 -16.57 1.35 25.48
CA LYS A 4 -17.00 1.33 26.88
C LYS A 4 -15.81 1.65 27.78
N ILE A 5 -14.63 1.12 27.49
CA ILE A 5 -13.39 1.41 28.22
C ILE A 5 -13.00 2.89 28.07
N GLY A 6 -13.03 3.45 26.86
CA GLY A 6 -12.73 4.86 26.59
C GLY A 6 -13.75 5.83 27.20
N LEU A 7 -15.04 5.52 27.13
CA LEU A 7 -16.09 6.29 27.82
C LEU A 7 -16.01 6.14 29.34
N LEU A 8 -15.65 4.96 29.87
CA LEU A 8 -15.45 4.74 31.30
C LEU A 8 -14.23 5.49 31.81
N VAL A 9 -13.13 5.54 31.06
CA VAL A 9 -11.92 6.33 31.38
C VAL A 9 -12.25 7.82 31.29
N LYS A 10 -12.92 8.29 30.23
CA LYS A 10 -13.38 9.68 30.10
C LYS A 10 -14.32 10.07 31.26
N ASN A 11 -15.29 9.23 31.58
CA ASN A 11 -16.25 9.48 32.66
C ASN A 11 -15.63 9.37 34.06
N ARG A 12 -14.63 8.50 34.28
CA ARG A 12 -13.85 8.44 35.53
C ARG A 12 -13.05 9.72 35.73
N ILE A 13 -12.37 10.19 34.69
CA ILE A 13 -11.58 11.42 34.72
C ILE A 13 -12.51 12.63 34.96
N THR A 14 -13.63 12.73 34.23
CA THR A 14 -14.59 13.82 34.45
C THR A 14 -15.31 13.74 35.79
N LEU A 15 -15.60 12.55 36.33
CA LEU A 15 -16.17 12.42 37.69
C LEU A 15 -15.16 12.81 38.78
N GLN A 16 -13.88 12.47 38.63
CA GLN A 16 -12.82 12.90 39.55
C GLN A 16 -12.65 14.42 39.53
N GLU A 17 -12.68 15.02 38.33
CA GLU A 17 -12.63 16.46 38.14
C GLU A 17 -13.89 17.17 38.68
N VAL A 18 -15.09 16.64 38.44
CA VAL A 18 -16.37 17.17 38.96
C VAL A 18 -16.45 17.04 40.49
N VAL A 19 -16.00 15.94 41.09
CA VAL A 19 -15.96 15.77 42.56
C VAL A 19 -14.97 16.75 43.20
N SER A 20 -13.89 17.12 42.50
CA SER A 20 -12.98 18.17 42.95
C SER A 20 -13.55 19.59 42.78
N HIS A 21 -14.35 19.83 41.72
CA HIS A 21 -14.93 21.14 41.40
C HIS A 21 -16.26 21.45 42.10
N CYS A 22 -17.02 20.46 42.57
CA CYS A 22 -18.26 20.68 43.34
C CYS A 22 -18.01 21.38 44.69
N LYS A 23 -16.76 21.43 45.19
CA LYS A 23 -16.41 22.14 46.43
C LYS A 23 -16.23 23.66 46.28
N LYS A 24 -16.25 24.22 45.06
CA LYS A 24 -16.06 25.66 44.81
C LYS A 24 -16.90 26.13 43.61
N LEU A 25 -18.17 26.47 43.83
CA LEU A 25 -19.05 27.03 42.79
C LEU A 25 -19.22 28.55 42.99
N THR A 26 -18.64 29.37 42.10
CA THR A 26 -18.99 30.79 41.95
C THR A 26 -19.13 31.17 40.46
N LYS A 27 -19.76 32.32 40.23
CA LYS A 27 -20.32 32.85 38.96
C LYS A 27 -19.37 32.87 37.74
N LYS A 28 -18.05 32.72 37.91
CA LYS A 28 -17.06 32.59 36.82
C LYS A 28 -17.18 31.27 36.03
N ASN A 29 -17.87 30.27 36.56
CA ASN A 29 -17.99 28.96 35.90
C ASN A 29 -18.93 28.95 34.69
N LYS A 30 -19.76 29.99 34.48
CA LYS A 30 -20.63 30.07 33.30
C LYS A 30 -19.84 30.38 32.02
N GLU A 31 -18.74 31.11 32.14
CA GLU A 31 -17.79 31.39 31.06
C GLU A 31 -16.81 30.22 30.84
N GLN A 32 -16.42 29.49 31.90
CA GLN A 32 -15.63 28.26 31.76
C GLN A 32 -16.42 27.07 31.17
N LEU A 33 -17.74 27.04 31.34
CA LEU A 33 -18.61 26.07 30.65
C LEU A 33 -18.67 26.31 29.13
N SER A 34 -18.62 27.57 28.68
CA SER A 34 -18.45 27.88 27.25
C SER A 34 -17.07 27.49 26.73
N ASP A 35 -16.01 27.65 27.54
CA ASP A 35 -14.67 27.18 27.17
C ASP A 35 -14.57 25.64 27.12
N MET A 36 -15.33 24.91 27.95
CA MET A 36 -15.43 23.44 27.85
C MET A 36 -16.20 22.95 26.61
N MET A 37 -17.10 23.75 26.04
CA MET A 37 -17.70 23.46 24.72
C MET A 37 -16.67 23.64 23.58
N ILE A 38 -15.67 24.51 23.76
CA ILE A 38 -14.57 24.69 22.79
C ILE A 38 -13.62 23.49 22.82
N LEU A 39 -13.44 22.83 23.98
CA LEU A 39 -12.66 21.59 24.13
C LEU A 39 -13.21 20.39 23.32
N ASP A 40 -14.48 20.40 22.92
CA ASP A 40 -15.08 19.36 22.06
C ASP A 40 -14.73 19.55 20.56
N LYS A 41 -14.34 20.78 20.17
CA LYS A 41 -13.74 21.07 18.85
C LYS A 41 -12.29 20.59 18.76
N GLN A 42 -11.57 20.50 19.88
CA GLN A 42 -10.12 20.26 19.93
C GLN A 42 -9.66 18.81 19.73
N LYS A 43 -10.56 17.85 19.48
CA LYS A 43 -10.20 16.46 19.19
C LYS A 43 -10.82 16.03 17.84
N GLY A 44 -9.98 15.59 16.90
CA GLY A 44 -10.37 15.19 15.54
C GLY A 44 -11.33 13.99 15.44
N LEU A 45 -11.33 13.28 14.31
CA LEU A 45 -12.16 12.10 14.01
C LEU A 45 -12.05 10.96 15.05
N LYS A 46 -11.02 10.96 15.90
CA LYS A 46 -10.86 10.03 17.04
C LYS A 46 -11.60 10.48 18.30
N SER A 47 -12.27 11.63 18.29
CA SER A 47 -13.08 12.09 19.40
C SER A 47 -14.36 11.26 19.52
N LEU A 48 -14.75 10.97 20.77
CA LEU A 48 -15.87 10.10 21.13
C LEU A 48 -17.25 10.76 20.87
N SER A 49 -17.39 11.63 19.87
CA SER A 49 -18.66 12.27 19.53
C SER A 49 -19.43 11.44 18.49
N ARG A 50 -20.76 11.35 18.65
CA ARG A 50 -21.64 10.55 17.79
C ARG A 50 -21.64 11.03 16.34
N GLU A 51 -21.63 12.34 16.13
CA GLU A 51 -21.67 12.98 14.81
C GLU A 51 -20.36 12.75 14.01
N LYS A 52 -19.19 12.90 14.65
CA LYS A 52 -17.89 12.67 13.99
C LYS A 52 -17.70 11.19 13.62
N ARG A 53 -18.24 10.28 14.43
CA ARG A 53 -18.24 8.84 14.13
C ARG A 53 -19.17 8.49 12.96
N GLN A 54 -20.36 9.07 12.91
CA GLN A 54 -21.28 8.90 11.78
C GLN A 54 -20.64 9.40 10.47
N LYS A 55 -19.93 10.54 10.50
CA LYS A 55 -19.17 11.01 9.34
C LYS A 55 -18.05 10.03 8.94
N LEU A 56 -17.31 9.46 9.90
CA LEU A 56 -16.28 8.45 9.61
C LEU A 56 -16.88 7.20 8.96
N GLU A 57 -18.02 6.72 9.46
CA GLU A 57 -18.76 5.58 8.90
C GLU A 57 -19.28 5.91 7.49
N ALA A 58 -19.77 7.13 7.24
CA ALA A 58 -20.18 7.57 5.92
C ALA A 58 -19.00 7.61 4.91
N TYR A 59 -17.81 8.04 5.33
CA TYR A 59 -16.60 7.92 4.50
C TYR A 59 -16.22 6.47 4.22
N GLN A 60 -16.35 5.57 5.20
CA GLN A 60 -16.09 4.14 5.00
C GLN A 60 -17.03 3.55 3.94
N HIS A 61 -18.29 3.97 3.92
CA HIS A 61 -19.27 3.60 2.91
C HIS A 61 -18.95 4.17 1.53
N LEU A 62 -18.60 5.46 1.46
CA LEU A 62 -18.22 6.12 0.22
C LEU A 62 -17.00 5.46 -0.44
N PHE A 63 -15.92 5.26 0.31
CA PHE A 63 -14.70 4.67 -0.25
C PHE A 63 -14.89 3.18 -0.60
N TYR A 64 -15.79 2.46 0.08
CA TYR A 64 -16.19 1.11 -0.35
C TYR A 64 -16.89 1.13 -1.72
N LEU A 65 -17.82 2.08 -1.93
CA LEU A 65 -18.51 2.25 -3.21
C LEU A 65 -17.50 2.58 -4.33
N LEU A 66 -16.58 3.51 -4.08
CA LEU A 66 -15.54 3.90 -5.05
C LEU A 66 -14.57 2.75 -5.40
N GLN A 67 -14.30 1.84 -4.46
CA GLN A 67 -13.49 0.65 -4.72
C GLN A 67 -14.21 -0.40 -5.55
N THR A 68 -15.50 -0.61 -5.29
CA THR A 68 -16.29 -1.70 -5.89
C THR A 68 -16.89 -1.32 -7.23
N GLN A 69 -17.21 -0.04 -7.43
CA GLN A 69 -17.75 0.49 -8.67
C GLN A 69 -16.70 1.35 -9.40
N PRO A 70 -15.95 0.76 -10.35
CA PRO A 70 -14.84 1.45 -11.01
C PRO A 70 -15.28 2.62 -11.89
N ILE A 71 -16.57 2.70 -12.26
CA ILE A 71 -17.11 3.71 -13.17
C ILE A 71 -16.95 5.12 -12.59
N TYR A 72 -17.18 5.32 -11.29
CA TYR A 72 -17.06 6.65 -10.67
C TYR A 72 -15.63 7.17 -10.77
N LEU A 73 -14.65 6.38 -10.31
CA LEU A 73 -13.24 6.78 -10.38
C LEU A 73 -12.76 6.90 -11.83
N ALA A 74 -13.20 6.02 -12.74
CA ALA A 74 -12.88 6.11 -14.15
C ALA A 74 -13.32 7.45 -14.75
N LYS A 75 -14.58 7.85 -14.54
CA LYS A 75 -15.09 9.16 -14.99
C LYS A 75 -14.37 10.31 -14.30
N LEU A 76 -14.11 10.20 -12.99
CA LEU A 76 -13.42 11.24 -12.22
C LEU A 76 -12.03 11.53 -12.77
N ILE A 77 -11.26 10.50 -13.16
CA ILE A 77 -9.93 10.66 -13.79
C ILE A 77 -10.01 11.56 -15.05
N PHE A 78 -11.10 11.50 -15.81
CA PHE A 78 -11.25 12.27 -17.05
C PHE A 78 -11.66 13.72 -16.83
N GLN A 79 -12.37 14.03 -15.74
CA GLN A 79 -12.76 15.40 -15.41
C GLN A 79 -11.61 16.24 -14.87
N MET A 80 -10.49 15.61 -14.51
CA MET A 80 -9.33 16.31 -13.95
C MET A 80 -8.46 16.99 -15.02
N PRO A 81 -7.96 18.22 -14.76
CA PRO A 81 -7.02 18.91 -15.64
C PRO A 81 -5.64 18.24 -15.69
N GLN A 82 -5.07 18.05 -16.88
CA GLN A 82 -3.92 17.16 -17.13
C GLN A 82 -2.58 17.48 -16.42
N ASN A 83 -2.43 18.67 -15.81
CA ASN A 83 -1.09 19.23 -15.50
C ASN A 83 -0.67 19.23 -14.01
N LYS A 84 -1.60 19.17 -13.03
CA LYS A 84 -1.25 19.18 -11.58
C LYS A 84 -2.06 18.19 -10.73
N THR A 85 -3.30 17.89 -11.09
CA THR A 85 -4.21 17.01 -10.33
C THR A 85 -3.96 15.52 -10.58
N THR A 86 -3.16 15.16 -11.59
CA THR A 86 -2.82 13.75 -11.90
C THR A 86 -1.99 13.09 -10.81
N LYS A 87 -1.03 13.80 -10.19
CA LYS A 87 -0.27 13.26 -9.04
C LYS A 87 -1.14 13.05 -7.81
N PHE A 88 -2.10 13.94 -7.59
CA PHE A 88 -3.05 13.80 -6.49
C PHE A 88 -3.95 12.58 -6.70
N MET A 89 -4.57 12.45 -7.89
CA MET A 89 -5.39 11.29 -8.23
C MET A 89 -4.59 9.98 -8.25
N GLU A 90 -3.34 10.01 -8.68
CA GLU A 90 -2.41 8.88 -8.57
C GLU A 90 -2.27 8.44 -7.10
N GLY A 91 -1.99 9.38 -6.19
CA GLY A 91 -1.93 9.12 -4.75
C GLY A 91 -3.24 8.55 -4.22
N VAL A 92 -4.36 9.21 -4.48
CA VAL A 92 -5.70 8.76 -4.04
C VAL A 92 -6.01 7.35 -4.53
N ILE A 93 -5.82 7.06 -5.83
CA ILE A 93 -6.12 5.74 -6.39
C ILE A 93 -5.20 4.69 -5.76
N PHE A 94 -3.89 4.94 -5.68
CA PHE A 94 -2.97 3.94 -5.14
C PHE A 94 -3.18 3.71 -3.64
N SER A 95 -3.44 4.76 -2.86
CA SER A 95 -3.79 4.68 -1.44
C SER A 95 -5.13 3.96 -1.24
N LEU A 96 -6.15 4.30 -2.02
CA LEU A 96 -7.47 3.66 -1.95
C LEU A 96 -7.39 2.16 -2.20
N TYR A 97 -6.61 1.73 -3.19
CA TYR A 97 -6.40 0.31 -3.49
C TYR A 97 -5.18 -0.28 -2.76
N ASN A 98 -4.67 0.40 -1.71
CA ASN A 98 -3.56 -0.03 -0.86
C ASN A 98 -2.39 -0.65 -1.66
N TYR A 99 -2.02 0.03 -2.75
CA TYR A 99 -0.97 -0.34 -3.70
C TYR A 99 -1.08 -1.78 -4.25
N ALA A 100 -2.30 -2.31 -4.35
CA ALA A 100 -2.60 -3.69 -4.73
C ALA A 100 -1.88 -4.73 -3.87
N SER A 101 -1.68 -4.43 -2.59
CA SER A 101 -1.01 -5.35 -1.65
C SER A 101 -1.76 -6.68 -1.58
N ASN A 102 -3.09 -6.62 -1.46
CA ASN A 102 -3.98 -7.79 -1.39
C ASN A 102 -4.52 -8.21 -2.75
N ARG A 103 -4.92 -9.48 -2.88
CA ARG A 103 -5.50 -10.02 -4.13
C ARG A 103 -6.80 -9.30 -4.53
N ARG A 104 -7.67 -9.00 -3.56
CA ARG A 104 -8.93 -8.27 -3.78
C ARG A 104 -8.65 -6.89 -4.36
N GLU A 105 -7.80 -6.11 -3.70
CA GLU A 105 -7.43 -4.77 -4.13
C GLU A 105 -6.76 -4.78 -5.50
N ALA A 106 -5.87 -5.75 -5.76
CA ALA A 106 -5.21 -5.91 -7.05
C ALA A 106 -6.20 -6.20 -8.19
N TYR A 107 -7.23 -7.00 -7.92
CA TYR A 107 -8.30 -7.27 -8.87
C TYR A 107 -9.15 -6.03 -9.13
N LEU A 108 -9.61 -5.35 -8.09
CA LEU A 108 -10.47 -4.16 -8.24
C LEU A 108 -9.72 -3.00 -8.92
N LEU A 109 -8.44 -2.79 -8.58
CA LEU A 109 -7.59 -1.79 -9.26
C LEU A 109 -7.43 -2.12 -10.75
N LEU A 110 -7.28 -3.41 -11.09
CA LEU A 110 -7.20 -3.82 -12.48
C LEU A 110 -8.51 -3.62 -13.23
N GLN A 111 -9.66 -3.84 -12.57
CA GLN A 111 -10.98 -3.53 -13.13
C GLN A 111 -11.19 -2.02 -13.31
N LEU A 112 -10.65 -1.19 -12.40
CA LEU A 112 -10.61 0.26 -12.57
C LEU A 112 -9.80 0.64 -13.81
N PHE A 113 -8.57 0.13 -13.95
CA PHE A 113 -7.74 0.40 -15.14
C PHE A 113 -8.40 -0.07 -16.43
N ARG A 114 -9.02 -1.26 -16.43
CA ARG A 114 -9.80 -1.76 -17.57
C ARG A 114 -10.91 -0.79 -17.95
N THR A 115 -11.74 -0.41 -16.98
CA THR A 115 -12.91 0.46 -17.21
C THR A 115 -12.48 1.85 -17.66
N ALA A 116 -11.49 2.44 -16.99
CA ALA A 116 -10.94 3.74 -17.35
C ALA A 116 -10.31 3.73 -18.74
N LEU A 117 -9.53 2.69 -19.11
CA LEU A 117 -8.92 2.60 -20.43
C LEU A 117 -9.97 2.44 -21.54
N GLN A 118 -11.01 1.65 -21.28
CA GLN A 118 -12.12 1.50 -22.22
C GLN A 118 -12.84 2.82 -22.46
N GLU A 119 -13.07 3.60 -21.40
CA GLU A 119 -13.68 4.92 -21.49
C GLU A 119 -12.76 5.93 -22.19
N GLU A 120 -11.44 5.90 -21.93
CA GLU A 120 -10.46 6.76 -22.61
C GLU A 120 -10.48 6.55 -24.12
N ILE A 121 -10.45 5.28 -24.54
CA ILE A 121 -10.43 4.92 -25.96
C ILE A 121 -11.76 5.28 -26.62
N LYS A 122 -12.89 5.03 -25.95
CA LYS A 122 -14.22 5.38 -26.48
C LYS A 122 -14.39 6.89 -26.67
N SER A 123 -13.98 7.69 -25.70
CA SER A 123 -14.38 9.09 -25.63
C SER A 123 -13.32 10.08 -26.13
N LYS A 124 -12.02 9.75 -26.08
CA LYS A 124 -10.93 10.70 -26.45
C LYS A 124 -10.12 10.34 -27.70
N VAL A 125 -10.12 9.07 -28.12
CA VAL A 125 -9.24 8.59 -29.20
C VAL A 125 -10.00 8.59 -30.53
N GLU A 126 -9.68 9.48 -31.47
CA GLU A 126 -10.36 9.52 -32.79
C GLU A 126 -9.68 8.59 -33.79
N GLN A 127 -8.37 8.45 -33.71
CA GLN A 127 -7.58 7.52 -34.51
C GLN A 127 -6.70 6.64 -33.63
N PRO A 128 -6.37 5.39 -34.06
CA PRO A 128 -5.48 4.52 -33.30
C PRO A 128 -4.12 5.16 -32.95
N GLN A 129 -3.60 6.02 -33.82
CA GLN A 129 -2.31 6.69 -33.65
C GLN A 129 -2.31 7.74 -32.53
N ASP A 130 -3.47 8.28 -32.16
CA ASP A 130 -3.60 9.32 -31.11
C ASP A 130 -3.15 8.80 -29.74
N VAL A 131 -3.24 7.49 -29.50
CA VAL A 131 -2.74 6.84 -28.27
C VAL A 131 -1.21 6.88 -28.22
N VAL A 132 -0.56 6.87 -29.39
CA VAL A 132 0.90 6.90 -29.53
C VAL A 132 1.43 8.32 -29.40
N THR A 133 0.86 9.26 -30.16
CA THR A 133 1.26 10.66 -30.20
C THR A 133 0.79 11.45 -28.97
N GLY A 134 -0.34 11.06 -28.40
CA GLY A 134 -0.95 11.72 -27.26
C GLY A 134 -0.31 11.35 -25.92
N ASN A 135 -0.89 11.94 -24.87
CA ASN A 135 -0.54 11.70 -23.48
C ASN A 135 -1.74 11.08 -22.71
N PRO A 136 -2.18 9.86 -23.08
CA PRO A 136 -3.29 9.18 -22.41
C PRO A 136 -3.04 9.05 -20.91
N THR A 137 -3.99 9.55 -20.11
CA THR A 137 -3.88 9.64 -18.65
C THR A 137 -3.89 8.25 -18.04
N VAL A 138 -4.75 7.36 -18.52
CA VAL A 138 -4.89 6.01 -17.96
C VAL A 138 -3.66 5.17 -18.27
N VAL A 139 -3.15 5.25 -19.50
CA VAL A 139 -1.91 4.59 -19.89
C VAL A 139 -0.73 5.05 -19.03
N ARG A 140 -0.61 6.35 -18.77
CA ARG A 140 0.43 6.90 -17.87
C ARG A 140 0.30 6.34 -16.45
N LEU A 141 -0.93 6.33 -15.92
CA LEU A 141 -1.24 5.82 -14.58
C LEU A 141 -0.87 4.34 -14.44
N VAL A 142 -1.26 3.51 -15.42
CA VAL A 142 -0.94 2.07 -15.47
C VAL A 142 0.58 1.84 -15.53
N VAL A 143 1.29 2.57 -16.40
CA VAL A 143 2.75 2.44 -16.54
C VAL A 143 3.47 2.85 -15.27
N ARG A 144 3.04 3.95 -14.61
CA ARG A 144 3.61 4.38 -13.32
C ARG A 144 3.38 3.34 -12.22
N PHE A 145 2.15 2.82 -12.13
CA PHE A 145 1.81 1.82 -11.12
C PHE A 145 2.68 0.55 -11.24
N TYR A 146 2.78 -0.01 -12.44
CA TYR A 146 3.59 -1.22 -12.65
C TYR A 146 5.08 -0.95 -12.73
N ARG A 147 5.55 0.30 -12.71
CA ARG A 147 6.96 0.60 -12.52
C ARG A 147 7.36 0.65 -11.06
N ASN A 148 6.49 1.18 -10.20
CA ASN A 148 6.82 1.35 -8.78
C ASN A 148 6.67 0.02 -8.01
N GLY A 149 7.69 -0.36 -7.23
CA GLY A 149 7.66 -1.51 -6.33
C GLY A 149 7.72 -2.87 -7.04
N ARG A 150 6.57 -3.38 -7.53
CA ARG A 150 6.48 -4.75 -8.06
C ARG A 150 7.09 -4.92 -9.45
N GLY A 151 6.93 -3.98 -10.38
CA GLY A 151 7.53 -4.15 -11.71
C GLY A 151 8.94 -3.59 -11.88
N GLN A 152 9.48 -2.87 -10.90
CA GLN A 152 10.93 -2.65 -10.78
C GLN A 152 11.69 -3.99 -10.75
N SER A 153 11.21 -4.95 -9.94
CA SER A 153 11.77 -6.32 -9.92
C SER A 153 11.68 -7.01 -11.28
N ALA A 154 10.55 -6.87 -11.99
CA ALA A 154 10.38 -7.45 -13.32
C ALA A 154 11.32 -6.81 -14.37
N LEU A 155 11.48 -5.48 -14.34
CA LEU A 155 12.41 -4.77 -15.24
C LEU A 155 13.86 -5.20 -14.99
N GLN A 156 14.24 -5.37 -13.72
CA GLN A 156 15.54 -5.89 -13.32
C GLN A 156 15.75 -7.34 -13.80
N GLU A 157 14.75 -8.21 -13.68
CA GLU A 157 14.83 -9.59 -14.16
C GLU A 157 14.95 -9.67 -15.70
N ILE A 158 14.27 -8.79 -16.44
CA ILE A 158 14.26 -8.77 -17.91
C ILE A 158 15.55 -8.16 -18.48
N LEU A 159 15.94 -6.99 -17.97
CA LEU A 159 17.01 -6.16 -18.57
C LEU A 159 18.31 -6.16 -17.77
N GLY A 160 18.28 -6.53 -16.48
CA GLY A 160 19.40 -6.34 -15.56
C GLY A 160 20.69 -6.99 -16.03
N LYS A 161 20.64 -8.26 -16.47
CA LYS A 161 21.83 -8.98 -16.98
C LYS A 161 22.40 -8.34 -18.24
N VAL A 162 21.56 -8.03 -19.22
CA VAL A 162 22.02 -7.48 -20.51
C VAL A 162 22.61 -6.08 -20.34
N ILE A 163 22.01 -5.27 -19.46
CA ILE A 163 22.55 -3.95 -19.13
C ILE A 163 23.88 -4.09 -18.38
N GLN A 164 23.98 -5.01 -17.42
CA GLN A 164 25.22 -5.28 -16.71
C GLN A 164 26.35 -5.71 -17.65
N ASP A 165 26.09 -6.59 -18.62
CA ASP A 165 27.07 -7.02 -19.63
C ASP A 165 27.62 -5.81 -20.43
N VAL A 166 26.76 -4.83 -20.77
CA VAL A 166 27.17 -3.59 -21.47
C VAL A 166 27.96 -2.65 -20.56
N LEU A 167 27.66 -2.63 -19.26
CA LEU A 167 28.39 -1.80 -18.30
C LEU A 167 29.78 -2.36 -17.97
N GLU A 168 29.94 -3.67 -18.01
CA GLU A 168 31.23 -4.34 -17.79
C GLU A 168 32.16 -4.19 -19.00
N ASP A 169 31.62 -4.11 -20.21
CA ASP A 169 32.41 -3.94 -21.43
C ASP A 169 32.85 -2.47 -21.65
N ARG A 170 34.09 -2.17 -21.25
CA ARG A 170 34.71 -0.84 -21.44
C ARG A 170 35.10 -0.53 -22.90
N SER A 171 35.08 -1.52 -23.79
CA SER A 171 35.50 -1.35 -25.19
C SER A 171 34.36 -0.91 -26.10
N VAL A 172 33.11 -1.03 -25.64
CA VAL A 172 31.92 -0.70 -26.42
C VAL A 172 31.72 0.81 -26.46
N SER A 173 32.09 1.40 -27.61
CA SER A 173 31.69 2.75 -27.99
C SER A 173 30.89 2.67 -29.29
N ILE A 174 29.59 2.96 -29.20
CA ILE A 174 28.71 2.95 -30.37
C ILE A 174 28.46 4.39 -30.78
N HIS A 175 29.03 4.78 -31.91
CA HIS A 175 28.75 6.07 -32.54
C HIS A 175 28.17 5.81 -33.91
N THR A 176 26.98 6.36 -34.18
CA THR A 176 26.29 6.21 -35.46
C THR A 176 26.45 7.43 -36.36
N ASP A 177 26.90 8.56 -35.82
CA ASP A 177 27.12 9.81 -36.58
C ASP A 177 28.51 9.82 -37.26
N PRO A 178 28.57 9.89 -38.62
CA PRO A 178 29.82 9.93 -39.36
C PRO A 178 30.71 11.13 -39.00
N VAL A 179 30.13 12.30 -38.69
CA VAL A 179 30.89 13.52 -38.36
C VAL A 179 31.60 13.35 -37.03
N HIS A 180 30.91 12.76 -36.04
CA HIS A 180 31.51 12.45 -34.75
C HIS A 180 32.64 11.41 -34.87
N ILE A 181 32.46 10.37 -35.70
CA ILE A 181 33.50 9.36 -35.95
C ILE A 181 34.74 10.02 -36.59
N TYR A 182 34.53 10.89 -37.56
CA TYR A 182 35.60 11.64 -38.23
C TYR A 182 36.35 12.56 -37.24
N LYS A 183 35.63 13.35 -36.43
CA LYS A 183 36.25 14.20 -35.40
C LYS A 183 37.02 13.36 -34.37
N SER A 184 36.47 12.22 -33.95
CA SER A 184 37.15 11.31 -33.02
C SER A 184 38.40 10.68 -33.63
N TRP A 185 38.37 10.33 -34.91
CA TRP A 185 39.52 9.82 -35.64
C TRP A 185 40.64 10.85 -35.71
N ILE A 186 40.33 12.09 -36.11
CA ILE A 186 41.31 13.19 -36.14
C ILE A 186 41.92 13.42 -34.75
N ASN A 187 41.07 13.54 -33.72
CA ASN A 187 41.56 13.77 -32.36
C ASN A 187 42.48 12.64 -31.87
N GLN A 188 42.22 11.39 -32.27
CA GLN A 188 43.09 10.26 -31.96
C GLN A 188 44.41 10.32 -32.72
N GLU A 189 44.39 10.66 -34.01
CA GLU A 189 45.62 10.83 -34.80
C GLU A 189 46.49 11.98 -34.27
N GLU A 190 45.89 13.13 -33.94
CA GLU A 190 46.59 14.27 -33.36
C GLU A 190 47.15 13.96 -31.97
N ALA A 191 46.42 13.21 -31.14
CA ALA A 191 46.91 12.77 -29.84
C ALA A 191 48.06 11.75 -29.94
N GLN A 192 48.04 10.87 -30.94
CA GLN A 192 49.09 9.86 -31.16
C GLN A 192 50.34 10.45 -31.82
N THR A 193 50.17 11.37 -32.76
CA THR A 193 51.28 11.98 -33.51
C THR A 193 51.84 13.23 -32.82
N GLY A 194 51.05 13.89 -31.96
CA GLY A 194 51.39 15.16 -31.33
C GLY A 194 51.38 16.35 -32.30
N GLN A 195 50.94 16.15 -33.55
CA GLN A 195 50.93 17.17 -34.60
C GLN A 195 49.50 17.43 -35.09
N ARG A 196 49.23 18.67 -35.50
CA ARG A 196 47.93 19.07 -36.04
C ARG A 196 47.69 18.37 -37.37
N SER A 197 46.52 17.77 -37.53
CA SER A 197 46.12 17.10 -38.77
C SER A 197 45.96 18.11 -39.92
N HIS A 198 46.20 17.65 -41.14
CA HIS A 198 45.99 18.43 -42.37
C HIS A 198 44.52 18.44 -42.84
N LEU A 199 43.64 17.75 -42.11
CA LEU A 199 42.24 17.56 -42.46
C LEU A 199 41.36 18.67 -41.84
N PRO A 200 40.29 19.12 -42.53
CA PRO A 200 39.38 20.12 -41.97
C PRO A 200 38.58 19.55 -40.80
N TYR A 201 38.39 20.33 -39.72
CA TYR A 201 37.65 19.88 -38.53
C TYR A 201 36.14 19.87 -38.72
N ASP A 202 35.59 20.80 -39.49
CA ASP A 202 34.16 20.86 -39.79
C ASP A 202 33.91 20.35 -41.20
N VAL A 203 33.20 19.22 -41.28
CA VAL A 203 32.90 18.50 -42.50
C VAL A 203 31.41 18.16 -42.56
N THR A 204 30.88 18.06 -43.77
CA THR A 204 29.53 17.51 -43.96
C THR A 204 29.54 15.98 -43.78
N PRO A 205 28.39 15.34 -43.48
CA PRO A 205 28.30 13.89 -43.35
C PRO A 205 28.77 13.15 -44.61
N GLU A 206 28.53 13.73 -45.79
CA GLU A 206 28.95 13.16 -47.08
C GLU A 206 30.47 13.22 -47.26
N GLN A 207 31.11 14.31 -46.83
CA GLN A 207 32.57 14.46 -46.85
C GLN A 207 33.23 13.52 -45.83
N ALA A 208 32.67 13.40 -44.62
CA ALA A 208 33.16 12.45 -43.61
C ALA A 208 33.11 11.01 -44.13
N LEU A 209 32.02 10.63 -44.83
CA LEU A 209 31.86 9.30 -45.42
C LEU A 209 32.73 9.06 -46.66
N SER A 210 33.40 10.07 -47.23
CA SER A 210 34.35 9.86 -48.33
C SER A 210 35.65 9.17 -47.89
N HIS A 211 35.96 9.21 -46.59
CA HIS A 211 37.16 8.59 -46.02
C HIS A 211 36.93 7.11 -45.68
N SER A 212 37.81 6.23 -46.17
CA SER A 212 37.73 4.78 -45.96
C SER A 212 37.82 4.38 -44.48
N GLU A 213 38.61 5.09 -43.68
CA GLU A 213 38.77 4.79 -42.25
C GLU A 213 37.49 5.12 -41.45
N VAL A 214 36.76 6.18 -41.83
CA VAL A 214 35.46 6.52 -41.24
C VAL A 214 34.42 5.47 -41.59
N GLN A 215 34.36 5.01 -42.85
CA GLN A 215 33.48 3.92 -43.27
C GLN A 215 33.77 2.63 -42.49
N ARG A 216 35.05 2.25 -42.34
CA ARG A 216 35.46 1.06 -41.60
C ARG A 216 35.05 1.13 -40.12
N ARG A 217 35.28 2.26 -39.45
CA ARG A 217 34.88 2.47 -38.04
C ARG A 217 33.36 2.49 -37.87
N LEU A 218 32.63 3.06 -38.84
CA LEU A 218 31.18 3.05 -38.86
C LEU A 218 30.64 1.62 -39.01
N ASP A 219 31.18 0.82 -39.93
CA ASP A 219 30.75 -0.58 -40.13
C ASP A 219 30.96 -1.45 -38.87
N ILE A 220 32.11 -1.28 -38.19
CA ILE A 220 32.37 -1.96 -36.91
C ILE A 220 31.35 -1.53 -35.86
N SER A 221 31.07 -0.23 -35.77
CA SER A 221 30.10 0.33 -34.82
C SER A 221 28.68 -0.17 -35.10
N LEU A 222 28.27 -0.27 -36.37
CA LEU A 222 26.97 -0.80 -36.78
C LEU A 222 26.82 -2.28 -36.48
N ARG A 223 27.86 -3.10 -36.73
CA ARG A 223 27.86 -4.53 -36.36
C ARG A 223 27.78 -4.73 -34.86
N SER A 224 28.49 -3.91 -34.08
CA SER A 224 28.42 -3.91 -32.62
C SER A 224 27.01 -3.55 -32.14
N LEU A 225 26.42 -2.49 -32.70
CA LEU A 225 25.05 -2.06 -32.40
C LEU A 225 24.02 -3.17 -32.70
N LEU A 226 24.14 -3.84 -33.85
CA LEU A 226 23.26 -4.96 -34.23
C LEU A 226 23.39 -6.13 -33.24
N THR A 227 24.62 -6.50 -32.91
CA THR A 227 24.89 -7.62 -31.98
C THR A 227 24.31 -7.32 -30.59
N LEU A 228 24.51 -6.11 -30.09
CA LEU A 228 23.95 -5.68 -28.81
C LEU A 228 22.42 -5.62 -28.87
N THR A 229 21.85 -5.03 -29.92
CA THR A 229 20.40 -4.94 -30.08
C THR A 229 19.72 -6.30 -30.13
N GLU A 230 20.32 -7.29 -30.82
CA GLU A 230 19.80 -8.66 -30.83
C GLU A 230 19.87 -9.29 -29.44
N LYS A 231 20.96 -9.08 -28.67
CA LYS A 231 21.04 -9.56 -27.26
C LYS A 231 19.90 -8.98 -26.40
N PHE A 232 19.65 -7.67 -26.49
CA PHE A 232 18.54 -7.02 -25.79
C PHE A 232 17.18 -7.58 -26.25
N PHE A 233 16.98 -7.72 -27.55
CA PHE A 233 15.73 -8.24 -28.08
C PHE A 233 15.48 -9.69 -27.65
N VAL A 234 16.50 -10.55 -27.67
CA VAL A 234 16.40 -11.93 -27.21
C VAL A 234 15.98 -11.98 -25.74
N ALA A 235 16.62 -11.20 -24.88
CA ALA A 235 16.27 -11.14 -23.45
C ALA A 235 14.83 -10.64 -23.20
N ILE A 236 14.37 -9.63 -23.95
CA ILE A 236 13.00 -9.13 -23.87
C ILE A 236 12.01 -10.20 -24.37
N SER A 237 12.31 -10.83 -25.51
CA SER A 237 11.42 -11.79 -26.16
C SER A 237 11.28 -13.12 -25.40
N SER A 238 12.32 -13.56 -24.69
CA SER A 238 12.28 -14.75 -23.83
C SER A 238 11.56 -14.51 -22.51
N SER A 239 11.46 -13.25 -22.07
CA SER A 239 11.02 -12.89 -20.72
C SER A 239 9.58 -12.35 -20.65
N VAL A 240 8.73 -12.68 -21.64
CA VAL A 240 7.32 -12.27 -21.69
C VAL A 240 6.56 -12.60 -20.40
N ASP A 241 6.90 -13.73 -19.77
CA ASP A 241 6.22 -14.23 -18.59
C ASP A 241 6.63 -13.52 -17.29
N HIS A 242 7.75 -12.79 -17.31
CA HIS A 242 8.18 -11.91 -16.21
C HIS A 242 7.48 -10.54 -16.24
N ILE A 243 6.91 -10.14 -17.38
CA ILE A 243 6.12 -8.90 -17.46
C ILE A 243 4.90 -9.05 -16.53
N PRO A 244 4.66 -8.08 -15.61
CA PRO A 244 3.55 -8.17 -14.67
C PRO A 244 2.22 -8.47 -15.34
N TYR A 245 1.47 -9.42 -14.77
CA TYR A 245 0.18 -9.86 -15.29
C TYR A 245 -0.75 -8.70 -15.66
N GLY A 246 -0.85 -7.69 -14.80
CA GLY A 246 -1.71 -6.54 -15.04
C GLY A 246 -1.30 -5.71 -16.26
N MET A 247 0.01 -5.53 -16.51
CA MET A 247 0.49 -4.84 -17.72
C MET A 247 0.12 -5.62 -18.99
N ARG A 248 0.33 -6.94 -18.98
CA ARG A 248 -0.06 -7.82 -20.09
C ARG A 248 -1.57 -7.85 -20.32
N TYR A 249 -2.36 -7.87 -19.25
CA TYR A 249 -3.81 -7.78 -19.32
C TYR A 249 -4.27 -6.42 -19.86
N MET A 250 -3.66 -5.31 -19.42
CA MET A 250 -3.96 -3.99 -19.98
C MET A 250 -3.62 -3.89 -21.47
N ALA A 251 -2.55 -4.54 -21.93
CA ALA A 251 -2.26 -4.66 -23.37
C ALA A 251 -3.35 -5.46 -24.12
N LYS A 252 -3.88 -6.54 -23.53
CA LYS A 252 -5.04 -7.29 -24.06
C LYS A 252 -6.30 -6.42 -24.13
N VAL A 253 -6.60 -5.65 -23.08
CA VAL A 253 -7.74 -4.73 -23.04
C VAL A 253 -7.58 -3.62 -24.09
N LEU A 254 -6.38 -3.02 -24.21
CA LEU A 254 -6.08 -2.01 -25.21
C LEU A 254 -6.32 -2.54 -26.62
N LYS A 255 -5.76 -3.71 -26.94
CA LYS A 255 -5.95 -4.38 -28.23
C LYS A 255 -7.43 -4.59 -28.55
N THR A 256 -8.15 -5.28 -27.67
CA THR A 256 -9.55 -5.66 -27.90
C THR A 256 -10.49 -4.45 -27.96
N THR A 257 -10.19 -3.38 -27.22
CA THR A 257 -10.98 -2.15 -27.27
C THR A 257 -10.74 -1.37 -28.55
N LEU A 258 -9.50 -1.30 -29.03
CA LEU A 258 -9.16 -0.70 -30.32
C LEU A 258 -9.78 -1.46 -31.49
N GLU A 259 -9.74 -2.80 -31.47
CA GLU A 259 -10.38 -3.66 -32.49
C GLU A 259 -11.90 -3.44 -32.53
N LYS A 260 -12.54 -3.27 -31.38
CA LYS A 260 -13.98 -2.98 -31.31
C LYS A 260 -14.34 -1.57 -31.80
N LYS A 261 -13.53 -0.57 -31.46
CA LYS A 261 -13.79 0.82 -31.86
C LYS A 261 -13.47 1.07 -33.33
N PHE A 262 -12.42 0.44 -33.85
CA PHE A 262 -11.91 0.64 -35.21
C PHE A 262 -11.86 -0.70 -35.97
N PRO A 263 -13.02 -1.27 -36.37
CA PRO A 263 -13.05 -2.53 -37.10
C PRO A 263 -12.36 -2.46 -38.46
N ASN A 264 -12.23 -1.27 -39.04
CA ASN A 264 -11.57 -1.03 -40.33
C ASN A 264 -10.06 -0.79 -40.21
N ALA A 265 -9.51 -0.68 -38.98
CA ALA A 265 -8.08 -0.47 -38.80
C ALA A 265 -7.29 -1.75 -39.10
N THR A 266 -6.11 -1.62 -39.69
CA THR A 266 -5.28 -2.79 -39.94
C THR A 266 -4.76 -3.37 -38.63
N GLU A 267 -4.67 -4.70 -38.54
CA GLU A 267 -4.08 -5.35 -37.36
C GLU A 267 -2.66 -4.80 -37.06
N ARG A 268 -1.91 -4.43 -38.11
CA ARG A 268 -0.56 -3.87 -37.98
C ARG A 268 -0.58 -2.58 -37.16
N ASP A 269 -1.53 -1.69 -37.42
CA ASP A 269 -1.62 -0.42 -36.71
C ASP A 269 -2.04 -0.61 -35.25
N ILE A 270 -2.94 -1.56 -34.98
CA ILE A 270 -3.33 -1.90 -33.60
C ILE A 270 -2.12 -2.47 -32.83
N TYR A 271 -1.34 -3.38 -33.43
CA TYR A 271 -0.15 -3.93 -32.79
C TYR A 271 0.93 -2.86 -32.55
N LYS A 272 1.08 -1.85 -33.41
CA LYS A 272 1.98 -0.71 -33.14
C LYS A 272 1.59 0.06 -31.88
N VAL A 273 0.29 0.31 -31.68
CA VAL A 273 -0.22 1.00 -30.48
C VAL A 273 0.03 0.17 -29.21
N VAL A 274 -0.21 -1.14 -29.27
CA VAL A 274 0.05 -2.04 -28.13
C VAL A 274 1.56 -2.19 -27.87
N GLY A 275 2.38 -2.22 -28.92
CA GLY A 275 3.83 -2.20 -28.84
C GLY A 275 4.36 -0.91 -28.20
N ASN A 276 3.73 0.23 -28.48
CA ASN A 276 4.04 1.49 -27.82
C ASN A 276 3.81 1.43 -26.30
N LEU A 277 2.73 0.78 -25.83
CA LEU A 277 2.50 0.58 -24.40
C LEU A 277 3.59 -0.30 -23.76
N LEU A 278 3.80 -1.49 -24.31
CA LEU A 278 4.67 -2.52 -23.71
C LEU A 278 6.16 -2.21 -23.84
N TYR A 279 6.60 -1.74 -25.01
CA TYR A 279 8.00 -1.43 -25.25
C TYR A 279 8.30 0.04 -24.95
N TYR A 280 7.77 0.99 -25.75
CA TYR A 280 8.19 2.39 -25.67
C TYR A 280 7.84 3.04 -24.34
N ARG A 281 6.64 2.82 -23.79
CA ARG A 281 6.23 3.45 -22.52
C ARG A 281 6.72 2.69 -21.31
N PHE A 282 6.80 1.36 -21.33
CA PHE A 282 7.18 0.55 -20.16
C PHE A 282 8.67 0.14 -20.13
N LEU A 283 9.24 -0.44 -21.20
CA LEU A 283 10.63 -0.94 -21.24
C LEU A 283 11.67 0.12 -21.68
N ASN A 284 11.38 0.95 -22.68
CA ASN A 284 12.39 1.81 -23.33
C ASN A 284 13.07 2.81 -22.36
N PRO A 285 12.36 3.52 -21.46
CA PRO A 285 13.00 4.38 -20.46
C PRO A 285 13.95 3.65 -19.52
N ALA A 286 13.65 2.39 -19.21
CA ALA A 286 14.49 1.52 -18.40
C ALA A 286 15.80 1.13 -19.13
N VAL A 287 15.76 0.99 -20.46
CA VAL A 287 16.98 0.78 -21.28
C VAL A 287 17.82 2.06 -21.36
N VAL A 288 17.19 3.23 -21.54
CA VAL A 288 17.89 4.51 -21.73
C VAL A 288 18.55 5.02 -20.44
N ALA A 289 17.89 4.85 -19.29
CA ALA A 289 18.35 5.37 -18.01
C ALA A 289 18.25 4.31 -16.91
N PRO A 290 19.05 3.23 -16.94
CA PRO A 290 18.94 2.15 -15.97
C PRO A 290 19.23 2.58 -14.52
N ASP A 291 19.99 3.66 -14.36
CA ASP A 291 20.28 4.33 -13.09
C ASP A 291 19.03 4.96 -12.47
N ALA A 292 18.23 5.68 -13.27
CA ALA A 292 17.02 6.35 -12.80
C ALA A 292 15.84 5.38 -12.50
N PHE A 293 15.94 4.13 -12.95
CA PHE A 293 14.93 3.10 -12.78
C PHE A 293 15.37 1.96 -11.83
N ASP A 294 16.48 2.15 -11.10
CA ASP A 294 17.03 1.19 -10.11
C ASP A 294 17.27 -0.23 -10.66
N ILE A 295 17.60 -0.34 -11.95
CA ILE A 295 17.84 -1.65 -12.60
C ILE A 295 19.21 -2.21 -12.20
N VAL A 296 20.17 -1.31 -12.01
CA VAL A 296 21.55 -1.64 -11.61
C VAL A 296 21.86 -0.89 -10.32
N ALA A 297 22.38 -1.61 -9.32
CA ALA A 297 22.84 -1.02 -8.08
C ALA A 297 24.17 -0.28 -8.33
N MET A 298 24.09 1.01 -8.60
CA MET A 298 25.26 1.88 -8.71
C MET A 298 25.72 2.33 -7.33
N ALA A 299 27.03 2.46 -7.11
CA ALA A 299 27.56 3.00 -5.87
C ALA A 299 27.08 4.46 -5.68
N ALA A 300 26.80 4.86 -4.44
CA ALA A 300 26.25 6.18 -4.12
C ALA A 300 27.10 7.30 -4.76
N GLY A 301 26.50 8.09 -5.64
CA GLY A 301 27.14 9.22 -6.33
C GLY A 301 27.82 8.90 -7.68
N SER A 302 27.82 7.63 -8.12
CA SER A 302 28.32 7.27 -9.46
C SER A 302 27.21 7.36 -10.52
N THR A 303 27.45 8.12 -11.59
CA THR A 303 26.57 8.18 -12.76
C THR A 303 27.10 7.29 -13.87
N LEU A 304 26.22 6.84 -14.77
CA LEU A 304 26.62 6.10 -15.98
C LEU A 304 27.63 6.91 -16.79
N ALA A 305 28.71 6.28 -17.24
CA ALA A 305 29.68 6.93 -18.11
C ALA A 305 29.00 7.38 -19.42
N ALA A 306 29.35 8.57 -19.91
CA ALA A 306 28.82 9.11 -21.17
C ALA A 306 28.81 8.10 -22.34
N PRO A 307 29.90 7.34 -22.63
CA PRO A 307 29.89 6.36 -23.73
C PRO A 307 28.89 5.21 -23.53
N GLN A 308 28.71 4.74 -22.29
CA GLN A 308 27.75 3.68 -21.97
C GLN A 308 26.31 4.18 -22.14
N ARG A 309 26.03 5.40 -21.68
CA ARG A 309 24.72 6.04 -21.87
C ARG A 309 24.41 6.26 -23.34
N HIS A 310 25.40 6.65 -24.14
CA HIS A 310 25.25 6.75 -25.60
C HIS A 310 24.99 5.40 -26.26
N ALA A 311 25.71 4.34 -25.88
CA ALA A 311 25.50 2.99 -26.41
C ALA A 311 24.08 2.46 -26.10
N LEU A 312 23.63 2.59 -24.85
CA LEU A 312 22.28 2.22 -24.45
C LEU A 312 21.20 3.06 -25.15
N GLY A 313 21.45 4.36 -25.32
CA GLY A 313 20.58 5.25 -26.09
C GLY A 313 20.44 4.84 -27.56
N ALA A 314 21.53 4.46 -28.22
CA ALA A 314 21.52 3.97 -29.60
C ALA A 314 20.76 2.64 -29.75
N VAL A 315 20.95 1.70 -28.81
CA VAL A 315 20.18 0.44 -28.76
C VAL A 315 18.69 0.72 -28.55
N ALA A 316 18.35 1.58 -27.59
CA ALA A 316 16.97 1.96 -27.30
C ALA A 316 16.29 2.60 -28.52
N GLN A 317 17.00 3.47 -29.25
CA GLN A 317 16.51 4.09 -30.48
C GLN A 317 16.24 3.04 -31.57
N LEU A 318 17.17 2.11 -31.81
CA LEU A 318 16.99 1.07 -32.83
C LEU A 318 15.80 0.16 -32.51
N LEU A 319 15.68 -0.28 -31.25
CA LEU A 319 14.54 -1.07 -30.78
C LEU A 319 13.22 -0.27 -30.84
N GLN A 320 13.25 1.04 -30.59
CA GLN A 320 12.08 1.91 -30.73
C GLN A 320 11.61 2.00 -32.19
N HIS A 321 12.52 2.18 -33.14
CA HIS A 321 12.20 2.16 -34.57
C HIS A 321 11.63 0.80 -35.00
N ALA A 322 12.21 -0.31 -34.52
CA ALA A 322 11.70 -1.65 -34.76
C ALA A 322 10.28 -1.85 -34.18
N ALA A 323 10.03 -1.38 -32.95
CA ALA A 323 8.71 -1.48 -32.32
C ALA A 323 7.65 -0.62 -33.02
N ALA A 324 8.01 0.58 -33.49
CA ALA A 324 7.13 1.48 -34.24
C ALA A 324 6.92 1.05 -35.70
N GLY A 325 7.79 0.17 -36.24
CA GLY A 325 7.81 -0.17 -37.65
C GLY A 325 8.22 1.02 -38.53
N GLN A 326 9.12 1.87 -38.01
CA GLN A 326 9.68 3.00 -38.73
C GLN A 326 11.04 2.62 -39.32
N ILE A 327 11.28 3.05 -40.55
CA ILE A 327 12.56 2.86 -41.25
C ILE A 327 13.36 4.16 -41.25
N PHE A 328 14.70 4.06 -41.32
CA PHE A 328 15.54 5.24 -41.45
C PHE A 328 15.38 5.86 -42.85
N SER A 329 15.01 7.14 -42.90
CA SER A 329 14.83 7.91 -44.14
C SER A 329 15.42 9.33 -44.00
N GLY A 330 15.66 10.01 -45.12
CA GLY A 330 16.16 11.39 -45.13
C GLY A 330 17.65 11.54 -44.75
N GLU A 331 17.91 12.11 -43.57
CA GLU A 331 19.20 12.60 -43.07
C GLU A 331 20.18 11.48 -42.64
N SER A 332 19.68 10.28 -42.35
CA SER A 332 20.49 9.12 -41.93
C SER A 332 20.68 8.09 -43.06
N ARG A 333 21.05 8.54 -44.27
CA ARG A 333 21.23 7.62 -45.42
C ARG A 333 22.20 6.47 -45.14
N HIS A 334 23.22 6.71 -44.34
CA HIS A 334 24.22 5.72 -43.93
C HIS A 334 23.63 4.61 -43.03
N LEU A 335 22.49 4.83 -42.38
CA LEU A 335 21.79 3.82 -41.56
C LEU A 335 20.79 2.96 -42.34
N ARG A 336 20.61 3.20 -43.65
CA ARG A 336 19.70 2.39 -44.48
C ARG A 336 20.05 0.91 -44.51
N VAL A 337 21.32 0.56 -44.30
CA VAL A 337 21.80 -0.83 -44.19
C VAL A 337 21.10 -1.59 -43.04
N LEU A 338 20.55 -0.87 -42.05
CA LEU A 338 19.83 -1.47 -40.93
C LEU A 338 18.33 -1.71 -41.23
N ASN A 339 17.78 -1.19 -42.34
CA ASN A 339 16.35 -1.26 -42.61
C ASN A 339 15.85 -2.69 -42.79
N ASP A 340 16.61 -3.55 -43.50
CA ASP A 340 16.25 -4.97 -43.67
C ASP A 340 16.17 -5.68 -42.31
N TYR A 341 17.14 -5.41 -41.42
CA TYR A 341 17.14 -5.93 -40.06
C TYR A 341 15.97 -5.38 -39.22
N LEU A 342 15.62 -4.09 -39.38
CA LEU A 342 14.48 -3.48 -38.69
C LEU A 342 13.15 -4.12 -39.08
N GLU A 343 12.95 -4.44 -40.36
CA GLU A 343 11.75 -5.11 -40.85
C GLU A 343 11.61 -6.52 -40.26
N ASP A 344 12.70 -7.29 -40.24
CA ASP A 344 12.74 -8.61 -39.61
C ASP A 344 12.48 -8.53 -38.10
N LEU A 345 13.10 -7.58 -37.42
CA LEU A 345 12.92 -7.36 -35.98
C LEU A 345 11.49 -6.92 -35.65
N HIS A 346 10.85 -6.10 -36.50
CA HIS A 346 9.46 -5.70 -36.36
C HIS A 346 8.50 -6.91 -36.39
N LEU A 347 8.74 -7.87 -37.29
CA LEU A 347 7.98 -9.12 -37.34
C LEU A 347 8.16 -9.96 -36.06
N LYS A 348 9.39 -10.04 -35.55
CA LYS A 348 9.65 -10.70 -34.25
C LYS A 348 8.95 -9.96 -33.10
N PHE A 349 8.97 -8.63 -33.07
CA PHE A 349 8.24 -7.80 -32.09
C PHE A 349 6.73 -8.06 -32.12
N ARG A 350 6.13 -8.20 -33.30
CA ARG A 350 4.70 -8.54 -33.43
C ARG A 350 4.39 -9.88 -32.76
N LYS A 351 5.22 -10.91 -32.96
CA LYS A 351 5.07 -12.22 -32.30
C LYS A 351 5.16 -12.09 -30.77
N PHE A 352 6.12 -11.29 -30.28
CA PHE A 352 6.26 -10.97 -28.86
C PHE A 352 4.99 -10.30 -28.30
N ILE A 353 4.46 -9.27 -28.95
CA ILE A 353 3.24 -8.56 -28.52
C ILE A 353 2.03 -9.51 -28.51
N CYS A 354 1.89 -10.34 -29.54
CA CYS A 354 0.83 -11.35 -29.59
C CYS A 354 0.89 -12.30 -28.39
N ARG A 355 2.08 -12.78 -28.01
CA ARG A 355 2.27 -13.63 -26.83
C ARG A 355 1.99 -12.87 -25.54
N ALA A 356 2.41 -11.61 -25.44
CA ALA A 356 2.16 -10.77 -24.29
C ALA A 356 0.65 -10.58 -24.02
N CYS A 357 -0.17 -10.39 -25.06
CA CYS A 357 -1.62 -10.23 -24.93
C CYS A 357 -2.39 -11.52 -24.61
N ARG A 358 -1.77 -12.70 -24.74
CA ARG A 358 -2.40 -13.99 -24.40
C ARG A 358 -2.33 -14.21 -22.89
N VAL A 359 -3.39 -13.83 -22.19
CA VAL A 359 -3.48 -13.83 -20.74
C VAL A 359 -4.89 -14.26 -20.31
N PRO A 360 -5.03 -15.07 -19.23
CA PRO A 360 -6.34 -15.42 -18.67
C PRO A 360 -7.08 -14.16 -18.17
N GLU A 361 -8.39 -14.28 -17.96
CA GLU A 361 -9.19 -13.18 -17.42
C GLU A 361 -8.89 -12.96 -15.91
N PRO A 362 -9.08 -11.72 -15.38
CA PRO A 362 -8.78 -11.39 -13.99
C PRO A 362 -9.53 -12.28 -12.99
N GLU A 363 -10.77 -12.64 -13.30
CA GLU A 363 -11.61 -13.49 -12.46
C GLU A 363 -10.95 -14.86 -12.28
N GLU A 364 -10.40 -15.45 -13.35
CA GLU A 364 -9.67 -16.72 -13.28
C GLU A 364 -8.32 -16.60 -12.56
N ARG A 365 -7.55 -15.54 -12.88
CA ARG A 365 -6.22 -15.31 -12.31
C ARG A 365 -6.27 -15.10 -10.80
N PHE A 366 -7.17 -14.23 -10.34
CA PHE A 366 -7.31 -13.89 -8.93
C PHE A 366 -8.20 -14.90 -8.18
N ALA A 367 -8.98 -15.73 -8.90
CA ALA A 367 -10.13 -16.49 -8.39
C ALA A 367 -10.99 -15.65 -7.47
N ILE A 368 -11.45 -14.53 -8.02
CA ILE A 368 -12.48 -13.72 -7.41
C ILE A 368 -13.71 -13.96 -8.25
N ASP A 369 -14.76 -14.44 -7.59
CA ASP A 369 -16.10 -14.58 -8.13
C ASP A 369 -17.02 -13.53 -7.48
N GLU A 370 -18.25 -13.44 -7.98
CA GLU A 370 -19.29 -12.51 -7.49
C GLU A 370 -19.59 -12.67 -5.99
N TYR A 371 -19.21 -13.80 -5.39
CA TYR A 371 -19.48 -14.15 -4.00
C TYR A 371 -18.28 -13.96 -3.06
N SER A 372 -17.11 -13.63 -3.61
CA SER A 372 -15.85 -13.59 -2.85
C SER A 372 -15.84 -12.51 -1.78
N ASP A 373 -16.47 -11.35 -2.04
CA ASP A 373 -16.61 -10.27 -1.06
C ASP A 373 -17.59 -10.64 0.07
N MET A 374 -18.66 -11.39 -0.21
CA MET A 374 -19.62 -11.87 0.81
C MET A 374 -19.03 -12.95 1.74
N VAL A 375 -18.04 -13.72 1.26
CA VAL A 375 -17.42 -14.81 2.02
C VAL A 375 -16.16 -14.35 2.76
N ALA A 376 -15.74 -13.10 2.55
CA ALA A 376 -14.57 -12.53 3.20
C ALA A 376 -14.79 -12.35 4.72
N VAL A 377 -13.92 -12.95 5.52
CA VAL A 377 -14.01 -12.92 7.00
C VAL A 377 -13.53 -11.58 7.57
N ALA A 378 -12.66 -10.88 6.86
CA ALA A 378 -12.09 -9.60 7.27
C ALA A 378 -12.64 -8.47 6.41
N LYS A 379 -13.08 -7.38 7.06
CA LYS A 379 -13.48 -6.15 6.37
C LYS A 379 -12.25 -5.49 5.73
N PRO A 380 -12.36 -4.95 4.50
CA PRO A 380 -11.24 -4.27 3.86
C PRO A 380 -10.84 -3.04 4.68
N MET A 381 -9.53 -2.84 4.88
CA MET A 381 -9.00 -1.63 5.53
C MET A 381 -8.18 -0.82 4.53
N VAL A 382 -8.39 0.49 4.53
CA VAL A 382 -7.67 1.44 3.69
C VAL A 382 -6.96 2.46 4.55
N TYR A 383 -5.73 2.80 4.16
CA TYR A 383 -4.96 3.88 4.73
C TYR A 383 -4.94 5.03 3.72
N ILE A 384 -5.52 6.16 4.10
CA ILE A 384 -5.61 7.35 3.25
C ILE A 384 -5.21 8.59 4.04
N THR A 385 -4.51 9.52 3.42
CA THR A 385 -4.16 10.78 4.10
C THR A 385 -5.40 11.67 4.27
N VAL A 386 -5.40 12.51 5.30
CA VAL A 386 -6.48 13.48 5.53
C VAL A 386 -6.65 14.42 4.32
N GLY A 387 -5.55 14.83 3.69
CA GLY A 387 -5.58 15.65 2.48
C GLY A 387 -6.21 14.93 1.28
N GLU A 388 -5.87 13.67 1.06
CA GLU A 388 -6.49 12.83 0.02
C GLU A 388 -7.98 12.62 0.28
N LEU A 389 -8.38 12.40 1.53
CA LEU A 389 -9.78 12.21 1.91
C LEU A 389 -10.62 13.46 1.60
N ILE A 390 -10.22 14.63 2.09
CA ILE A 390 -10.94 15.89 1.85
C ILE A 390 -10.94 16.22 0.35
N GLY A 391 -9.78 16.09 -0.30
CA GLY A 391 -9.65 16.39 -1.73
C GLY A 391 -10.55 15.50 -2.57
N THR A 392 -10.60 14.20 -2.28
CA THR A 392 -11.50 13.27 -2.99
C THR A 392 -12.96 13.65 -2.79
N HIS A 393 -13.38 13.97 -1.55
CA HIS A 393 -14.75 14.40 -1.27
C HIS A 393 -15.11 15.67 -2.05
N ARG A 394 -14.25 16.69 -2.04
CA ARG A 394 -14.49 17.93 -2.79
C ARG A 394 -14.64 17.68 -4.29
N LEU A 395 -13.78 16.84 -4.88
CA LEU A 395 -13.85 16.52 -6.31
C LEU A 395 -15.12 15.73 -6.68
N LEU A 396 -15.61 14.86 -5.79
CA LEU A 396 -16.85 14.14 -6.00
C LEU A 396 -18.06 15.06 -5.97
N LEU A 397 -18.10 16.05 -5.07
CA LEU A 397 -19.15 17.07 -5.03
C LEU A 397 -19.12 17.99 -6.27
N GLU A 398 -17.93 18.43 -6.69
CA GLU A 398 -17.76 19.30 -7.85
C GLU A 398 -18.24 18.66 -9.17
N HIS A 399 -18.01 17.35 -9.31
CA HIS A 399 -18.35 16.60 -10.54
C HIS A 399 -19.54 15.65 -10.38
N GLN A 400 -20.34 15.80 -9.32
CA GLN A 400 -21.40 14.86 -8.94
C GLN A 400 -22.33 14.49 -10.10
N ASP A 401 -22.87 15.48 -10.81
CA ASP A 401 -23.85 15.28 -11.90
C ASP A 401 -23.25 14.58 -13.14
N GLN A 402 -21.93 14.72 -13.33
CA GLN A 402 -21.21 14.10 -14.45
C GLN A 402 -20.85 12.63 -14.13
N LEU A 403 -20.54 12.36 -12.86
CA LEU A 403 -20.22 11.02 -12.37
C LEU A 403 -21.48 10.14 -12.35
N ALA A 404 -22.54 10.64 -11.74
CA ALA A 404 -23.83 9.99 -11.55
C ALA A 404 -24.95 10.88 -12.15
N PRO A 405 -25.30 10.70 -13.44
CA PRO A 405 -26.39 11.46 -14.06
C PRO A 405 -27.78 10.97 -13.63
N GLY A 406 -27.86 9.75 -13.07
CA GLY A 406 -29.10 9.17 -12.58
C GLY A 406 -29.38 9.61 -11.14
N HIS A 407 -30.50 10.27 -10.91
CA HIS A 407 -30.87 10.78 -9.58
C HIS A 407 -31.14 9.67 -8.54
N GLN A 408 -31.22 8.41 -8.97
CA GLN A 408 -31.38 7.23 -8.12
C GLN A 408 -30.03 6.55 -7.80
N ASP A 409 -28.91 7.14 -8.20
CA ASP A 409 -27.59 6.56 -7.98
C ASP A 409 -27.20 6.60 -6.48
N PRO A 410 -26.70 5.49 -5.90
CA PRO A 410 -26.29 5.40 -4.49
C PRO A 410 -25.27 6.46 -4.06
N LEU A 411 -24.47 6.99 -4.99
CA LEU A 411 -23.49 8.03 -4.72
C LEU A 411 -24.15 9.31 -4.17
N HIS A 412 -25.32 9.70 -4.68
CA HIS A 412 -26.02 10.90 -4.24
C HIS A 412 -26.40 10.82 -2.77
N GLN A 413 -27.00 9.69 -2.36
CA GLN A 413 -27.39 9.48 -0.97
C GLN A 413 -26.18 9.50 -0.01
N LEU A 414 -25.06 8.91 -0.41
CA LEU A 414 -23.84 8.91 0.41
C LEU A 414 -23.22 10.31 0.54
N LEU A 415 -23.24 11.10 -0.54
CA LEU A 415 -22.75 12.48 -0.51
C LEU A 415 -23.67 13.39 0.32
N GLU A 416 -24.99 13.20 0.25
CA GLU A 416 -25.96 13.89 1.10
C GLU A 416 -25.73 13.58 2.59
N ASP A 417 -25.48 12.32 2.96
CA ASP A 417 -25.17 11.93 4.35
C ASP A 417 -23.86 12.56 4.86
N LEU A 418 -22.90 12.78 3.96
CA LEU A 418 -21.59 13.37 4.26
C LEU A 418 -21.67 14.89 4.44
N GLY A 419 -22.54 15.56 3.69
CA GLY A 419 -22.71 17.01 3.69
C GLY A 419 -21.46 17.75 3.24
N GLU A 420 -21.20 18.92 3.81
CA GLU A 420 -20.05 19.74 3.41
C GLU A 420 -18.69 19.09 3.77
N PRO A 421 -17.65 19.29 2.93
CA PRO A 421 -16.33 18.76 3.17
C PRO A 421 -15.72 19.38 4.45
N PRO A 422 -15.27 18.56 5.42
CA PRO A 422 -14.74 19.04 6.69
C PRO A 422 -13.37 19.72 6.53
N THR A 423 -13.05 20.64 7.44
CA THR A 423 -11.73 21.30 7.49
C THR A 423 -10.69 20.37 8.13
N ILE A 424 -9.41 20.57 7.83
CA ILE A 424 -8.30 19.79 8.42
C ILE A 424 -8.32 19.85 9.96
N SER A 425 -8.65 21.01 10.54
CA SER A 425 -8.81 21.20 12.00
C SER A 425 -10.00 20.38 12.54
N ASP A 426 -11.12 20.27 11.81
CA ASP A 426 -12.28 19.47 12.22
C ASP A 426 -11.98 17.96 12.28
N LEU A 427 -11.06 17.50 11.43
CA LEU A 427 -10.68 16.09 11.31
C LEU A 427 -9.56 15.64 12.25
N ILE A 428 -8.68 16.55 12.69
CA ILE A 428 -7.49 16.20 13.49
C ILE A 428 -7.58 16.77 14.93
N GLY A 429 -8.27 17.91 15.11
CA GLY A 429 -8.32 18.66 16.36
C GLY A 429 -7.07 19.52 16.55
N ASP A 430 -7.22 20.68 17.19
CA ASP A 430 -6.19 21.72 17.28
C ASP A 430 -4.93 21.36 18.09
N ASN A 431 -4.89 20.20 18.76
CA ASN A 431 -3.80 19.83 19.67
C ASN A 431 -2.47 19.43 18.98
N ILE A 432 -2.43 19.24 17.65
CA ILE A 432 -1.19 18.88 16.92
C ILE A 432 -0.52 20.12 16.29
N ALA A 433 -1.23 21.26 16.24
CA ALA A 433 -0.75 22.46 15.57
C ALA A 433 0.29 23.27 16.39
N THR A 434 0.59 22.88 17.63
CA THR A 434 1.55 23.59 18.49
C THR A 434 3.02 23.26 18.20
N ASP A 435 3.31 22.16 17.50
CA ASP A 435 4.66 21.85 16.99
C ASP A 435 4.71 22.19 15.49
N GLY A 436 5.25 23.37 15.18
CA GLY A 436 5.22 24.02 13.86
C GLY A 436 5.99 23.34 12.71
N HIS A 437 5.98 22.00 12.61
CA HIS A 437 6.70 21.27 11.55
C HIS A 437 5.96 20.06 10.93
N VAL A 438 4.73 19.74 11.30
CA VAL A 438 4.00 18.60 10.71
C VAL A 438 2.91 19.09 9.73
N ASP A 439 3.10 18.83 8.43
CA ASP A 439 2.05 18.98 7.41
C ASP A 439 0.84 18.09 7.79
N LEU A 440 -0.15 18.66 8.47
CA LEU A 440 -1.35 17.95 8.96
C LEU A 440 -2.15 17.27 7.84
N SER A 441 -1.96 17.70 6.58
CA SER A 441 -2.56 17.08 5.39
C SER A 441 -2.00 15.70 5.05
N ARG A 442 -0.78 15.36 5.50
CA ARG A 442 -0.12 14.07 5.26
C ARG A 442 -0.42 13.01 6.31
N LEU A 443 -1.21 13.34 7.33
CA LEU A 443 -1.54 12.40 8.39
C LEU A 443 -2.42 11.27 7.85
N GLU A 444 -2.03 10.03 8.08
CA GLU A 444 -2.75 8.85 7.61
C GLU A 444 -3.91 8.47 8.55
N VAL A 445 -5.06 8.15 7.95
CA VAL A 445 -6.27 7.67 8.62
C VAL A 445 -6.59 6.27 8.10
N SER A 446 -6.81 5.34 9.03
CA SER A 446 -7.28 3.99 8.71
C SER A 446 -8.81 3.94 8.67
N LEU A 447 -9.38 3.49 7.57
CA LEU A 447 -10.82 3.31 7.35
C LEU A 447 -11.14 1.83 7.16
N THR A 448 -12.03 1.28 7.99
CA THR A 448 -12.58 -0.07 7.80
C THR A 448 -13.78 0.03 6.87
N LEU A 449 -13.58 -0.31 5.60
CA LEU A 449 -14.60 -0.16 4.57
C LEU A 449 -15.76 -1.13 4.82
N THR A 450 -16.97 -0.60 4.71
CA THR A 450 -18.22 -1.32 4.92
C THR A 450 -19.19 -0.88 3.84
N ASN A 451 -20.01 -1.80 3.34
CA ASN A 451 -21.06 -1.42 2.43
C ASN A 451 -22.30 -0.98 3.24
N LYS A 452 -22.84 0.22 2.94
CA LYS A 452 -24.08 0.70 3.56
C LYS A 452 -25.30 -0.08 3.08
N PHE A 453 -25.25 -0.56 1.84
CA PHE A 453 -26.35 -1.25 1.16
C PHE A 453 -26.29 -2.77 1.33
N GLU A 454 -25.31 -3.28 2.08
CA GLU A 454 -25.20 -4.69 2.40
C GLU A 454 -26.18 -5.03 3.53
N GLY A 455 -27.28 -5.67 3.16
CA GLY A 455 -28.34 -6.10 4.09
C GLY A 455 -29.57 -5.20 4.15
N LEU A 456 -29.62 -4.09 3.41
CA LEU A 456 -30.87 -3.37 3.17
C LEU A 456 -31.55 -4.01 1.95
N GLU A 457 -32.64 -4.72 2.19
CA GLU A 457 -33.58 -5.25 1.18
C GLU A 457 -34.31 -4.14 0.39
N THR A 458 -33.70 -2.97 0.22
CA THR A 458 -34.28 -1.79 -0.41
C THR A 458 -33.47 -1.39 -1.62
N ASP A 459 -33.53 -2.26 -2.64
CA ASP A 459 -33.84 -1.85 -4.01
C ASP A 459 -34.45 -3.08 -4.69
N ALA A 460 -35.77 -3.01 -4.88
CA ALA A 460 -36.65 -4.15 -5.12
C ALA A 460 -36.39 -4.93 -6.42
N ASP A 461 -35.51 -4.45 -7.31
CA ASP A 461 -35.42 -4.99 -8.67
C ASP A 461 -34.07 -5.63 -9.06
N HIS A 462 -32.92 -5.28 -8.49
CA HIS A 462 -31.63 -5.87 -8.91
C HIS A 462 -31.01 -6.82 -7.88
N ASN A 463 -31.00 -6.45 -6.60
CA ASN A 463 -30.54 -7.34 -5.52
C ASN A 463 -31.53 -8.47 -5.23
N SER A 464 -32.83 -8.23 -5.47
CA SER A 464 -33.85 -9.28 -5.42
C SER A 464 -33.58 -10.35 -6.48
N ASN A 465 -33.16 -9.98 -7.68
CA ASN A 465 -32.89 -10.92 -8.77
C ASN A 465 -31.65 -11.78 -8.52
N GLN A 466 -30.55 -11.19 -8.04
CA GLN A 466 -29.33 -11.93 -7.71
C GLN A 466 -29.51 -12.82 -6.46
N SER A 467 -30.19 -12.32 -5.42
CA SER A 467 -30.52 -13.13 -4.25
C SER A 467 -31.51 -14.26 -4.57
N LEU A 468 -32.49 -14.01 -5.43
CA LEU A 468 -33.40 -15.01 -5.97
C LEU A 468 -32.64 -16.06 -6.79
N LEU A 469 -31.72 -15.64 -7.67
CA LEU A 469 -30.88 -16.55 -8.46
C LEU A 469 -29.99 -17.40 -7.54
N LEU A 470 -29.34 -16.80 -6.54
CA LEU A 470 -28.49 -17.51 -5.58
C LEU A 470 -29.28 -18.51 -4.73
N SER A 471 -30.44 -18.09 -4.22
CA SER A 471 -31.36 -18.97 -3.47
C SER A 471 -31.81 -20.14 -4.34
N THR A 472 -32.14 -19.87 -5.61
CA THR A 472 -32.53 -20.90 -6.59
C THR A 472 -31.39 -21.87 -6.87
N LYS A 473 -30.18 -21.37 -7.17
CA LYS A 473 -28.97 -22.16 -7.37
C LYS A 473 -28.65 -23.07 -6.18
N GLN A 474 -28.73 -22.56 -4.94
CA GLN A 474 -28.47 -23.36 -3.74
C GLN A 474 -29.50 -24.48 -3.55
N MET A 475 -30.80 -24.16 -3.70
CA MET A 475 -31.84 -25.17 -3.62
C MET A 475 -31.68 -26.23 -4.72
N LEU A 476 -31.26 -25.82 -5.91
CA LEU A 476 -31.02 -26.70 -7.05
C LEU A 476 -29.79 -27.60 -6.83
N ALA A 477 -28.72 -27.08 -6.24
CA ALA A 477 -27.54 -27.87 -5.87
C ALA A 477 -27.87 -28.95 -4.83
N ASP A 478 -28.70 -28.62 -3.83
CA ASP A 478 -29.22 -29.61 -2.89
C ASP A 478 -30.10 -30.66 -3.62
N LEU A 479 -30.97 -30.25 -4.56
CA LEU A 479 -31.83 -31.18 -5.31
C LEU A 479 -31.01 -32.13 -6.20
N ILE A 480 -30.02 -31.64 -6.95
CA ILE A 480 -29.13 -32.45 -7.80
C ILE A 480 -28.31 -33.45 -6.97
N GLN A 481 -27.93 -33.10 -5.74
CA GLN A 481 -27.17 -34.00 -4.87
C GLN A 481 -27.96 -35.28 -4.50
N PHE A 482 -29.30 -35.19 -4.46
CA PHE A 482 -30.17 -36.29 -4.03
C PHE A 482 -31.07 -36.86 -5.14
N HIS A 483 -31.16 -36.20 -6.31
CA HIS A 483 -31.92 -36.67 -7.46
C HIS A 483 -31.00 -36.81 -8.68
N PRO A 484 -30.64 -38.05 -9.07
CA PRO A 484 -29.97 -38.27 -10.34
C PRO A 484 -30.98 -38.13 -11.48
N GLY A 485 -30.68 -37.26 -12.45
CA GLY A 485 -31.44 -37.10 -13.70
C GLY A 485 -30.54 -36.52 -14.78
N GLU A 486 -30.82 -36.79 -16.06
CA GLU A 486 -29.98 -36.32 -17.18
C GLU A 486 -30.31 -34.87 -17.57
N SER A 487 -31.54 -34.42 -17.30
CA SER A 487 -31.99 -33.05 -17.54
C SER A 487 -32.57 -32.39 -16.27
N LEU A 488 -32.52 -31.06 -16.20
CA LEU A 488 -33.07 -30.32 -15.06
C LEU A 488 -34.60 -30.50 -14.94
N GLU A 489 -35.28 -30.68 -16.07
CA GLU A 489 -36.73 -30.89 -16.11
C GLU A 489 -37.12 -32.24 -15.51
N GLU A 490 -36.33 -33.30 -15.73
CA GLU A 490 -36.52 -34.61 -15.08
C GLU A 490 -36.32 -34.52 -13.56
N ILE A 491 -35.28 -33.81 -13.11
CA ILE A 491 -35.01 -33.59 -11.68
C ILE A 491 -36.15 -32.79 -11.02
N LEU A 492 -36.76 -31.87 -11.74
CA LEU A 492 -37.86 -31.03 -11.24
C LEU A 492 -39.25 -31.65 -11.39
N THR A 493 -39.41 -32.73 -12.15
CA THR A 493 -40.70 -33.45 -12.34
C THR A 493 -40.77 -34.77 -11.57
N SER A 494 -39.63 -35.40 -11.27
CA SER A 494 -39.57 -36.60 -10.43
C SER A 494 -39.97 -36.31 -8.98
N SER A 495 -40.67 -37.24 -8.34
CA SER A 495 -40.97 -37.21 -6.90
C SER A 495 -39.79 -37.78 -6.10
N ALA A 496 -39.41 -37.13 -5.00
CA ALA A 496 -38.35 -37.60 -4.13
C ALA A 496 -38.76 -38.87 -3.37
N PRO A 497 -38.04 -40.00 -3.51
CA PRO A 497 -38.29 -41.17 -2.67
C PRO A 497 -37.94 -40.84 -1.20
N ARG A 498 -38.67 -41.44 -0.25
CA ARG A 498 -38.56 -41.17 1.19
C ARG A 498 -37.12 -41.30 1.73
N GLU A 499 -36.34 -42.21 1.18
CA GLU A 499 -34.94 -42.43 1.55
C GLU A 499 -34.05 -41.21 1.26
N HIS A 500 -34.27 -40.52 0.14
CA HIS A 500 -33.53 -39.30 -0.22
C HIS A 500 -33.91 -38.11 0.66
N GLU A 501 -35.19 -38.00 1.05
CA GLU A 501 -35.63 -36.99 2.02
C GLU A 501 -35.01 -37.19 3.40
N GLU A 502 -34.90 -38.43 3.87
CA GLU A 502 -34.23 -38.75 5.13
C GLU A 502 -32.73 -38.46 5.08
N ALA A 503 -32.05 -38.83 3.99
CA ALA A 503 -30.64 -38.55 3.80
C ALA A 503 -30.35 -37.04 3.78
N HIS A 504 -31.21 -36.27 3.10
CA HIS A 504 -31.17 -34.81 3.10
C HIS A 504 -31.36 -34.22 4.49
N ARG A 505 -32.36 -34.71 5.25
CA ARG A 505 -32.63 -34.26 6.62
C ARG A 505 -31.43 -34.52 7.53
N ARG A 506 -30.79 -35.69 7.44
CA ARG A 506 -29.56 -36.02 8.19
C ARG A 506 -28.42 -35.07 7.84
N LEU A 507 -28.22 -34.77 6.57
CA LEU A 507 -27.19 -33.83 6.11
C LEU A 507 -27.44 -32.40 6.61
N MET A 508 -28.70 -31.94 6.63
CA MET A 508 -29.04 -30.61 7.13
C MET A 508 -28.88 -30.50 8.64
N CYS A 509 -29.31 -31.50 9.41
CA CYS A 509 -29.07 -31.55 10.85
C CYS A 509 -27.56 -31.53 11.17
N TRP A 510 -26.75 -32.27 10.41
CA TRP A 510 -25.30 -32.25 10.56
C TRP A 510 -24.69 -30.88 10.23
N ARG A 511 -25.11 -30.23 9.12
CA ARG A 511 -24.68 -28.87 8.75
C ARG A 511 -25.02 -27.86 9.85
N GLN A 512 -26.21 -27.96 10.45
CA GLN A 512 -26.66 -27.08 11.53
C GLN A 512 -25.84 -27.26 12.81
N ALA A 513 -25.57 -28.51 13.21
CA ALA A 513 -24.71 -28.80 14.36
C ALA A 513 -23.29 -28.20 14.17
N CYS A 514 -22.70 -28.35 12.99
CA CYS A 514 -21.41 -27.74 12.67
C CYS A 514 -21.43 -26.21 12.66
N ASP A 515 -22.53 -25.57 12.26
CA ASP A 515 -22.63 -24.10 12.25
C ASP A 515 -22.90 -23.52 13.65
N THR A 516 -23.58 -24.24 14.54
CA THR A 516 -23.74 -23.82 15.95
C THR A 516 -22.42 -23.78 16.72
N GLN A 517 -21.47 -24.66 16.38
CA GLN A 517 -20.11 -24.67 16.95
C GLN A 517 -19.20 -23.55 16.43
N LYS A 518 -19.57 -22.85 15.35
CA LYS A 518 -18.74 -21.78 14.78
C LYS A 518 -18.97 -20.43 15.49
N PRO A 519 -17.92 -19.62 15.66
CA PRO A 519 -18.04 -18.22 16.10
C PRO A 519 -19.02 -17.43 15.22
N GLU A 520 -19.76 -16.49 15.80
CA GLU A 520 -20.76 -15.66 15.11
C GLU A 520 -20.30 -15.05 13.76
N PRO A 521 -19.08 -14.49 13.59
CA PRO A 521 -18.65 -13.94 12.30
C PRO A 521 -18.41 -14.99 11.20
N LEU A 522 -18.41 -16.28 11.54
CA LEU A 522 -18.22 -17.41 10.61
C LEU A 522 -19.53 -18.19 10.36
N ARG A 523 -20.65 -17.75 10.94
CA ARG A 523 -21.98 -18.35 10.72
C ARG A 523 -22.54 -17.90 9.37
N ARG A 524 -23.23 -18.80 8.67
CA ARG A 524 -23.89 -18.48 7.39
C ARG A 524 -25.03 -17.48 7.61
N HIS A 525 -25.27 -16.62 6.62
CA HIS A 525 -26.37 -15.64 6.66
C HIS A 525 -27.73 -16.30 6.97
N HIS A 526 -28.54 -15.63 7.78
CA HIS A 526 -29.79 -16.15 8.33
C HIS A 526 -30.83 -16.52 7.25
N SER A 527 -30.86 -15.77 6.14
CA SER A 527 -31.72 -16.05 4.97
C SER A 527 -31.34 -17.34 4.23
N LEU A 528 -30.04 -17.64 4.13
CA LEU A 528 -29.54 -18.90 3.55
C LEU A 528 -29.82 -20.10 4.49
N MET A 529 -29.83 -19.85 5.80
CA MET A 529 -30.18 -20.87 6.79
C MET A 529 -31.66 -21.26 6.72
N ALA A 530 -32.56 -20.28 6.55
CA ALA A 530 -34.00 -20.52 6.45
C ALA A 530 -34.39 -21.39 5.25
N HIS A 531 -33.72 -21.23 4.09
CA HIS A 531 -33.97 -22.06 2.91
C HIS A 531 -33.33 -23.45 2.99
N SER A 532 -32.27 -23.61 3.79
CA SER A 532 -31.58 -24.90 3.92
C SER A 532 -32.41 -25.98 4.64
N LEU A 533 -33.33 -25.56 5.53
CA LEU A 533 -34.16 -26.42 6.37
C LEU A 533 -35.42 -26.97 5.68
N LEU A 534 -35.72 -26.50 4.47
CA LEU A 534 -36.90 -26.93 3.71
C LEU A 534 -36.78 -28.39 3.25
N SER A 535 -37.91 -29.07 3.14
CA SER A 535 -37.98 -30.42 2.56
C SER A 535 -37.58 -30.39 1.07
N LEU A 536 -37.20 -31.55 0.50
CA LEU A 536 -36.85 -31.63 -0.92
C LEU A 536 -38.04 -31.21 -1.81
N SER A 537 -39.25 -31.63 -1.45
CA SER A 537 -40.49 -31.25 -2.16
C SER A 537 -40.81 -29.75 -2.08
N GLU A 538 -40.58 -29.11 -0.93
CA GLU A 538 -40.73 -27.66 -0.76
C GLU A 538 -39.68 -26.87 -1.55
N LYS A 539 -38.44 -27.37 -1.59
CA LYS A 539 -37.35 -26.80 -2.41
C LYS A 539 -37.70 -26.89 -3.90
N GLN A 540 -38.20 -28.03 -4.36
CA GLN A 540 -38.64 -28.26 -5.74
C GLN A 540 -39.75 -27.27 -6.15
N GLN A 541 -40.78 -27.10 -5.31
CA GLN A 541 -41.86 -26.14 -5.59
C GLN A 541 -41.39 -24.68 -5.62
N ARG A 542 -40.48 -24.30 -4.73
CA ARG A 542 -39.92 -22.93 -4.71
C ARG A 542 -38.99 -22.67 -5.89
N VAL A 543 -38.16 -23.65 -6.28
CA VAL A 543 -37.31 -23.56 -7.46
C VAL A 543 -38.17 -23.37 -8.71
N LEU A 544 -39.26 -24.13 -8.88
CA LEU A 544 -40.18 -23.96 -10.01
C LEU A 544 -40.82 -22.56 -10.06
N ARG A 545 -41.21 -22.00 -8.90
CA ARG A 545 -41.74 -20.62 -8.83
C ARG A 545 -40.67 -19.59 -9.17
N ASN A 546 -39.47 -19.76 -8.66
CA ASN A 546 -38.35 -18.85 -8.92
C ASN A 546 -37.90 -18.90 -10.38
N LEU A 547 -37.85 -20.09 -11.00
CA LEU A 547 -37.51 -20.25 -12.42
C LEU A 547 -38.48 -19.51 -13.33
N ARG A 548 -39.80 -19.56 -13.04
CA ARG A 548 -40.79 -18.76 -13.79
C ARG A 548 -40.56 -17.26 -13.65
N ARG A 549 -40.21 -16.79 -12.44
CA ARG A 549 -39.90 -15.38 -12.18
C ARG A 549 -38.61 -14.94 -12.87
N LEU A 550 -37.57 -15.77 -12.83
CA LEU A 550 -36.30 -15.55 -13.52
C LEU A 550 -36.45 -15.57 -15.05
N GLN A 551 -37.35 -16.39 -15.59
CA GLN A 551 -37.70 -16.41 -17.01
C GLN A 551 -38.41 -15.12 -17.43
N GLY A 552 -39.36 -14.62 -16.62
CA GLY A 552 -40.01 -13.34 -16.85
C GLY A 552 -39.05 -12.13 -16.83
N LEU A 553 -37.91 -12.27 -16.14
CA LEU A 553 -36.83 -11.27 -16.07
C LEU A 553 -35.76 -11.46 -17.17
N GLY A 554 -35.91 -12.47 -18.04
CA GLY A 554 -34.95 -12.76 -19.12
C GLY A 554 -33.60 -13.33 -18.67
N LEU A 555 -33.45 -13.69 -17.40
CA LEU A 555 -32.19 -14.20 -16.82
C LEU A 555 -31.96 -15.69 -17.13
N VAL A 556 -33.02 -16.44 -17.43
CA VAL A 556 -32.94 -17.87 -17.73
C VAL A 556 -33.90 -18.23 -18.86
N ARG A 557 -33.43 -19.05 -19.82
CA ARG A 557 -34.20 -19.48 -20.99
C ARG A 557 -34.72 -20.91 -20.80
N ALA A 558 -36.03 -21.07 -20.94
CA ALA A 558 -36.68 -22.39 -20.94
C ALA A 558 -36.44 -23.16 -22.26
N SER A 559 -36.07 -22.47 -23.35
CA SER A 559 -35.77 -23.08 -24.66
C SER A 559 -34.58 -24.03 -24.64
N ASP A 560 -33.66 -23.82 -23.68
CA ASP A 560 -32.38 -24.53 -23.60
C ASP A 560 -32.39 -25.55 -22.44
N CYS A 561 -33.57 -25.99 -21.99
CA CYS A 561 -33.77 -26.85 -20.81
C CYS A 561 -33.02 -26.35 -19.55
N TYR A 562 -32.90 -25.02 -19.40
CA TYR A 562 -32.16 -24.36 -18.32
C TYR A 562 -30.65 -24.68 -18.28
N GLN A 563 -30.04 -25.15 -19.38
CA GLN A 563 -28.62 -25.55 -19.42
C GLN A 563 -27.66 -24.43 -18.98
N GLY A 564 -27.95 -23.17 -19.32
CA GLY A 564 -27.14 -22.03 -18.86
C GLY A 564 -27.09 -21.88 -17.33
N LEU A 565 -28.17 -22.23 -16.62
CA LEU A 565 -28.18 -22.24 -15.15
C LEU A 565 -27.34 -23.39 -14.59
N VAL A 566 -27.37 -24.56 -15.24
CA VAL A 566 -26.60 -25.74 -14.88
C VAL A 566 -25.10 -25.49 -15.11
N ASP A 567 -24.72 -24.86 -16.22
CA ASP A 567 -23.34 -24.49 -16.52
C ASP A 567 -22.79 -23.50 -15.49
N GLU A 568 -23.59 -22.50 -15.10
CA GLU A 568 -23.24 -21.57 -14.02
C GLU A 568 -23.08 -22.28 -12.66
N LEU A 569 -23.95 -23.25 -12.35
CA LEU A 569 -23.80 -24.08 -11.15
C LEU A 569 -22.57 -24.98 -11.19
N ALA A 570 -22.25 -25.58 -12.33
CA ALA A 570 -21.05 -26.37 -12.52
C ALA A 570 -19.79 -25.53 -12.32
N LYS A 571 -19.78 -24.29 -12.84
CA LYS A 571 -18.73 -23.30 -12.56
C LYS A 571 -18.64 -22.98 -11.07
N ASP A 572 -19.77 -22.73 -10.40
CA ASP A 572 -19.81 -22.44 -8.96
C ASP A 572 -19.25 -23.59 -8.12
N ILE A 573 -19.60 -24.85 -8.44
CA ILE A 573 -19.06 -26.05 -7.76
C ILE A 573 -17.55 -26.18 -7.99
N CYS A 574 -17.10 -25.99 -9.23
CA CYS A 574 -15.67 -26.04 -9.57
C CYS A 574 -14.88 -24.95 -8.85
N ASN A 575 -15.40 -23.72 -8.82
CA ASN A 575 -14.84 -22.59 -8.09
C ASN A 575 -14.81 -22.89 -6.59
N GLN A 576 -15.88 -23.44 -6.02
CA GLN A 576 -15.92 -23.85 -4.62
C GLN A 576 -14.81 -24.87 -4.28
N ARG A 577 -14.58 -25.87 -5.14
CA ARG A 577 -13.49 -26.84 -4.96
C ARG A 577 -12.12 -26.17 -5.01
N ARG A 578 -11.88 -25.30 -6.00
CA ARG A 578 -10.63 -24.51 -6.12
C ARG A 578 -10.41 -23.63 -4.89
N HIS A 579 -11.44 -22.93 -4.43
CA HIS A 579 -11.42 -22.10 -3.22
C HIS A 579 -11.06 -22.91 -1.97
N ARG A 580 -11.61 -24.12 -1.81
CA ARG A 580 -11.24 -25.01 -0.68
C ARG A 580 -9.77 -25.42 -0.74
N GLN A 581 -9.26 -25.78 -1.91
CA GLN A 581 -7.84 -26.14 -2.07
C GLN A 581 -6.92 -24.95 -1.75
N ARG A 582 -7.25 -23.75 -2.24
CA ARG A 582 -6.48 -22.53 -1.96
C ARG A 582 -6.52 -22.15 -0.49
N ARG A 583 -7.69 -22.17 0.15
CA ARG A 583 -7.82 -21.93 1.60
C ARG A 583 -7.02 -22.91 2.44
N LYS A 584 -6.93 -24.19 2.04
CA LYS A 584 -6.05 -25.17 2.67
C LYS A 584 -4.56 -24.78 2.54
N ALA A 585 -4.14 -24.36 1.36
CA ALA A 585 -2.76 -23.91 1.13
C ALA A 585 -2.45 -22.61 1.90
N GLU A 586 -3.38 -21.66 1.96
CA GLU A 586 -3.25 -20.43 2.75
C GLU A 586 -3.22 -20.70 4.24
N MET A 587 -4.06 -21.60 4.75
CA MET A 587 -4.01 -22.02 6.14
C MET A 587 -2.64 -22.61 6.50
N LEU A 588 -2.04 -23.40 5.60
CA LEU A 588 -0.71 -23.96 5.81
C LEU A 588 0.37 -22.86 5.82
N ARG A 589 0.28 -21.88 4.91
CA ARG A 589 1.16 -20.70 4.91
C ARG A 589 1.01 -19.87 6.17
N LEU A 590 -0.22 -19.57 6.60
CA LEU A 590 -0.51 -18.79 7.80
C LEU A 590 0.00 -19.48 9.07
N ARG A 591 -0.12 -20.82 9.15
CA ARG A 591 0.49 -21.59 10.24
C ARG A 591 2.02 -21.48 10.23
N THR A 592 2.64 -21.54 9.05
CA THR A 592 4.09 -21.37 8.91
C THR A 592 4.53 -19.96 9.30
N THR A 593 3.80 -18.92 8.89
CA THR A 593 4.10 -17.53 9.28
C THR A 593 3.88 -17.30 10.76
N LEU A 594 2.83 -17.89 11.35
CA LEU A 594 2.57 -17.79 12.79
C LEU A 594 3.70 -18.44 13.59
N GLN A 595 4.14 -19.64 13.21
CA GLN A 595 5.32 -20.27 13.81
C GLN A 595 6.58 -19.39 13.67
N GLY A 596 6.79 -18.76 12.51
CA GLY A 596 7.91 -17.85 12.30
C GLY A 596 7.82 -16.56 13.12
N LEU A 597 6.61 -16.07 13.38
CA LEU A 597 6.36 -14.92 14.26
C LEU A 597 6.56 -15.31 15.72
N ASP A 598 6.04 -16.45 16.16
CA ASP A 598 6.24 -16.95 17.53
C ASP A 598 7.73 -17.13 17.82
N ALA A 599 8.50 -17.71 16.89
CA ALA A 599 9.95 -17.82 17.01
C ALA A 599 10.65 -16.45 17.11
N LYS A 600 10.19 -15.44 16.36
CA LYS A 600 10.71 -14.07 16.47
C LYS A 600 10.33 -13.40 17.78
N THR A 601 9.10 -13.62 18.26
CA THR A 601 8.65 -13.11 19.56
C THR A 601 9.52 -13.65 20.67
N ILE A 602 9.74 -14.97 20.70
CA ILE A 602 10.65 -15.63 21.66
C ILE A 602 12.06 -15.04 21.56
N PHE A 603 12.60 -14.88 20.35
CA PHE A 603 13.92 -14.28 20.16
C PHE A 603 14.02 -12.85 20.72
N TYR A 604 13.00 -12.01 20.50
CA TYR A 604 12.99 -10.64 21.04
C TYR A 604 12.74 -10.60 22.55
N GLU A 605 11.95 -11.53 23.09
CA GLU A 605 11.79 -11.72 24.53
C GLU A 605 13.12 -12.13 25.18
N GLU A 606 13.84 -13.10 24.61
CA GLU A 606 15.18 -13.50 25.04
C GLU A 606 16.20 -12.35 24.95
N GLN A 607 16.15 -11.54 23.89
CA GLN A 607 16.97 -10.33 23.79
C GLN A 607 16.59 -9.31 24.87
N GLY A 608 15.31 -9.10 25.13
CA GLY A 608 14.81 -8.26 26.21
C GLY A 608 15.33 -8.71 27.56
N ASP A 609 15.27 -10.02 27.83
CA ASP A 609 15.80 -10.63 29.05
C ASP A 609 17.31 -10.48 29.16
N TYR A 610 18.06 -10.65 28.08
CA TYR A 610 19.50 -10.40 28.04
C TYR A 610 19.84 -8.95 28.39
N TYR A 611 19.12 -7.98 27.80
CA TYR A 611 19.33 -6.56 28.13
C TYR A 611 18.94 -6.26 29.58
N ASN A 612 17.84 -6.82 30.08
CA ASN A 612 17.43 -6.68 31.47
C ASN A 612 18.47 -7.26 32.43
N GLN A 613 19.02 -8.45 32.14
CA GLN A 613 20.10 -9.06 32.92
C GLN A 613 21.38 -8.22 32.87
N TYR A 614 21.73 -7.65 31.71
CA TYR A 614 22.88 -6.76 31.57
C TYR A 614 22.70 -5.46 32.35
N ILE A 615 21.50 -4.87 32.34
CA ILE A 615 21.15 -3.69 33.14
C ILE A 615 21.21 -4.04 34.63
N GLN A 616 20.66 -5.19 35.04
CA GLN A 616 20.75 -5.67 36.42
C GLN A 616 22.20 -5.87 36.86
N ALA A 617 23.05 -6.51 36.05
CA ALA A 617 24.47 -6.65 36.33
C ALA A 617 25.18 -5.28 36.47
N CYS A 618 24.83 -4.30 35.63
CA CYS A 618 25.32 -2.93 35.75
C CYS A 618 24.85 -2.25 37.04
N LEU A 619 23.58 -2.46 37.45
CA LEU A 619 23.01 -1.92 38.68
C LEU A 619 23.56 -2.62 39.94
N ASP A 620 23.86 -3.92 39.88
CA ASP A 620 24.47 -4.68 40.98
C ASP A 620 25.88 -4.17 41.31
N HIS A 621 26.59 -3.61 40.32
CA HIS A 621 27.85 -2.88 40.57
C HIS A 621 27.67 -1.59 41.38
N LEU A 622 26.45 -1.04 41.48
CA LEU A 622 26.08 0.10 42.33
C LEU A 622 25.58 -0.34 43.73
N ALA A 623 25.31 -1.62 43.95
CA ALA A 623 24.77 -2.12 45.21
C ALA A 623 25.83 -2.23 46.32
N PRO A 624 25.48 -1.96 47.61
CA PRO A 624 26.41 -2.05 48.73
C PRO A 624 26.89 -3.49 48.98
N LYS A 625 28.10 -3.66 49.55
CA LYS A 625 28.66 -5.00 49.89
C LYS A 625 27.68 -5.80 50.78
N PRO A 626 27.31 -7.06 50.44
CA PRO A 626 26.74 -7.95 51.44
C PRO A 626 27.82 -8.29 52.47
N LYS A 627 27.63 -7.90 53.74
CA LYS A 627 28.56 -8.29 54.82
C LYS A 627 28.25 -9.70 55.28
N SER A 628 29.24 -10.59 55.17
CA SER A 628 29.38 -11.74 56.05
C SER A 628 29.29 -11.30 57.52
N SER A 629 28.34 -11.89 58.24
CA SER A 629 28.23 -11.99 59.71
C SER A 629 29.23 -11.15 60.55
N GLY A 630 28.81 -9.97 61.03
CA GLY A 630 29.57 -9.19 61.99
C GLY A 630 28.89 -7.86 62.36
N LYS A 631 28.29 -7.80 63.55
CA LYS A 631 27.55 -6.66 64.12
C LYS A 631 28.36 -5.34 64.05
N GLY A 632 27.71 -4.25 63.62
CA GLY A 632 27.98 -2.91 64.20
C GLY A 632 28.83 -1.90 63.43
N LYS A 633 28.84 -1.86 62.09
CA LYS A 633 29.32 -0.65 61.35
C LYS A 633 28.30 -0.20 60.30
N LYS A 634 27.70 0.99 60.53
CA LYS A 634 26.71 1.67 59.68
C LYS A 634 27.15 1.71 58.21
N GLN A 635 26.18 1.59 57.29
CA GLN A 635 26.39 1.80 55.85
C GLN A 635 27.11 3.15 55.60
N PRO A 636 27.92 3.28 54.53
CA PRO A 636 28.57 4.55 54.22
C PRO A 636 27.52 5.59 53.81
N SER A 637 27.03 6.36 54.78
CA SER A 637 26.20 7.54 54.55
C SER A 637 27.11 8.70 54.13
N LEU A 638 26.85 9.28 52.97
CA LEU A 638 27.52 10.51 52.56
C LEU A 638 26.81 11.69 53.21
N HIS A 639 27.56 12.44 54.02
CA HIS A 639 27.08 13.64 54.68
C HIS A 639 27.65 14.85 53.95
N TYR A 640 26.81 15.63 53.27
CA TYR A 640 27.21 16.87 52.63
C TYR A 640 26.36 18.03 53.15
N THR A 641 27.02 19.15 53.50
CA THR A 641 26.28 20.40 53.76
C THR A 641 25.77 20.99 52.45
N ALA A 642 24.66 21.71 52.47
CA ALA A 642 24.12 22.36 51.26
C ALA A 642 25.14 23.33 50.64
N ALA A 643 25.97 23.99 51.47
CA ALA A 643 27.09 24.81 51.01
C ALA A 643 28.13 24.00 50.19
N GLN A 644 28.49 22.79 50.63
CA GLN A 644 29.43 21.93 49.91
C GLN A 644 28.85 21.36 48.60
N LEU A 645 27.53 21.14 48.54
CA LEU A 645 26.87 20.70 47.31
C LEU A 645 26.72 21.86 46.30
N LEU A 646 26.56 23.09 46.77
CA LEU A 646 26.55 24.31 45.96
C LEU A 646 27.94 24.57 45.35
N GLU A 647 29.01 24.48 46.15
CA GLU A 647 30.40 24.62 45.66
C GLU A 647 30.77 23.57 44.61
N LYS A 648 30.20 22.37 44.70
CA LYS A 648 30.39 21.29 43.72
C LYS A 648 29.47 21.40 42.50
N GLY A 649 28.59 22.41 42.45
CA GLY A 649 27.62 22.62 41.37
C GLY A 649 26.48 21.59 41.31
N VAL A 650 26.40 20.67 42.29
CA VAL A 650 25.34 19.65 42.34
C VAL A 650 24.03 20.27 42.78
N LEU A 651 24.04 21.13 43.80
CA LEU A 651 22.88 21.91 44.23
C LEU A 651 22.90 23.27 43.51
N VAL A 652 21.78 23.65 42.88
CA VAL A 652 21.64 24.93 42.16
C VAL A 652 21.02 25.97 43.07
N GLU A 653 19.83 25.69 43.62
CA GLU A 653 19.06 26.60 44.47
C GLU A 653 18.18 25.79 45.44
N ILE A 654 17.84 26.38 46.59
CA ILE A 654 16.76 25.91 47.47
C ILE A 654 15.71 27.02 47.53
N GLU A 655 14.49 26.72 47.10
CA GLU A 655 13.35 27.63 47.17
C GLU A 655 13.07 27.97 48.66
N ASP A 656 12.82 29.25 48.95
CA ASP A 656 12.50 29.83 50.27
C ASP A 656 13.62 29.87 51.34
N LEU A 657 14.90 29.67 50.96
CA LEU A 657 16.03 29.72 51.90
C LEU A 657 17.23 30.54 51.35
N PRO A 658 17.69 31.60 52.04
CA PRO A 658 18.87 32.35 51.61
C PRO A 658 20.18 31.58 51.85
N VAL A 659 21.17 31.82 50.98
CA VAL A 659 22.47 31.11 50.91
C VAL A 659 23.22 31.13 52.26
N SER A 660 22.99 32.13 53.10
CA SER A 660 23.52 32.26 54.47
C SER A 660 23.20 31.07 55.38
N HIS A 661 22.05 30.42 55.18
CA HIS A 661 21.58 29.29 55.98
C HIS A 661 21.96 27.92 55.40
N PHE A 662 22.64 27.86 54.25
CA PHE A 662 23.05 26.58 53.62
C PHE A 662 24.09 25.82 54.44
N ARG A 663 24.78 26.48 55.38
CA ARG A 663 25.66 25.81 56.36
C ARG A 663 24.89 24.96 57.37
N ASN A 664 23.60 25.25 57.57
CA ASN A 664 22.75 24.60 58.57
C ASN A 664 21.88 23.48 57.97
N VAL A 665 21.92 23.28 56.65
CA VAL A 665 21.24 22.20 55.93
C VAL A 665 22.23 21.09 55.60
N ILE A 666 21.93 19.86 55.98
CA ILE A 666 22.74 18.67 55.72
C ILE A 666 21.92 17.69 54.87
N PHE A 667 22.49 17.22 53.77
CA PHE A 667 21.94 16.14 52.95
C PHE A 667 22.69 14.84 53.26
N ASP A 668 21.96 13.86 53.79
CA ASP A 668 22.44 12.52 54.05
C ASP A 668 22.01 11.60 52.90
N ILE A 669 22.96 11.17 52.07
CA ILE A 669 22.71 10.23 50.96
C ILE A 669 23.12 8.83 51.39
N THR A 670 22.15 7.92 51.42
CA THR A 670 22.35 6.51 51.78
C THR A 670 21.93 5.59 50.63
N PRO A 671 22.71 4.56 50.29
CA PRO A 671 22.26 3.54 49.34
C PRO A 671 21.10 2.75 49.96
N GLY A 672 20.06 2.50 49.19
CA GLY A 672 18.93 1.65 49.59
C GLY A 672 19.27 0.16 49.55
N ASP A 673 18.33 -0.66 50.01
CA ASP A 673 18.48 -2.12 50.07
C ASP A 673 18.46 -2.79 48.68
N GLU A 674 17.87 -2.12 47.68
CA GLU A 674 17.84 -2.57 46.28
C GLU A 674 18.85 -1.79 45.41
N ALA A 675 19.47 -2.48 44.45
CA ALA A 675 20.42 -1.92 43.51
C ALA A 675 19.83 -0.71 42.74
N GLY A 676 20.56 0.42 42.73
CA GLY A 676 20.13 1.64 42.03
C GLY A 676 19.09 2.51 42.75
N ARG A 677 18.69 2.19 43.99
CA ARG A 677 17.88 3.09 44.84
C ARG A 677 18.74 3.83 45.85
N PHE A 678 18.54 5.13 45.98
CA PHE A 678 19.22 5.98 46.96
C PHE A 678 18.20 6.74 47.80
N PHE A 679 18.41 6.78 49.12
CA PHE A 679 17.63 7.63 50.02
C PHE A 679 18.42 8.90 50.31
N VAL A 680 17.85 10.03 49.94
CA VAL A 680 18.35 11.35 50.30
C VAL A 680 17.51 11.87 51.46
N ASN A 681 18.12 12.10 52.61
CA ASN A 681 17.45 12.67 53.78
C ASN A 681 18.00 14.08 54.04
N ALA A 682 17.13 15.07 54.12
CA ALA A 682 17.52 16.44 54.43
C ALA A 682 17.34 16.74 55.92
N LYS A 683 18.36 17.30 56.57
CA LYS A 683 18.35 17.76 57.96
C LYS A 683 18.55 19.27 58.02
N PHE A 684 17.75 19.97 58.81
CA PHE A 684 17.92 21.40 59.07
C PHE A 684 18.09 21.63 60.57
N LEU A 685 19.21 22.24 60.98
CA LEU A 685 19.55 22.48 62.40
C LEU A 685 19.44 21.22 63.29
N GLY A 686 19.77 20.05 62.74
CA GLY A 686 19.72 18.77 63.44
C GLY A 686 18.35 18.06 63.44
N VAL A 687 17.30 18.67 62.88
CA VAL A 687 15.97 18.07 62.72
C VAL A 687 15.86 17.40 61.35
N ASP A 688 15.47 16.12 61.32
CA ASP A 688 15.14 15.38 60.10
C ASP A 688 13.89 15.98 59.45
N MET A 689 13.99 16.43 58.20
CA MET A 689 12.87 17.05 57.47
C MET A 689 12.12 16.02 56.64
N GLU A 690 12.67 15.65 55.49
CA GLU A 690 12.01 14.82 54.50
C GLU A 690 13.01 13.83 53.90
N LYS A 691 12.51 12.63 53.59
CA LYS A 691 13.26 11.57 52.90
C LYS A 691 12.73 11.45 51.48
N PHE A 692 13.63 11.54 50.50
CA PHE A 692 13.32 11.37 49.09
C PHE A 692 13.98 10.10 48.57
N GLN A 693 13.19 9.26 47.92
CA GLN A 693 13.66 8.05 47.26
C GLN A 693 14.02 8.40 45.82
N LEU A 694 15.29 8.22 45.49
CA LEU A 694 15.85 8.51 44.18
C LEU A 694 16.18 7.19 43.47
N HIS A 695 15.61 6.98 42.28
CA HIS A 695 16.01 5.86 41.42
C HIS A 695 17.08 6.34 40.44
N TYR A 696 18.14 5.57 40.31
CA TYR A 696 19.22 5.86 39.36
C TYR A 696 18.73 5.83 37.91
N GLN A 697 17.74 4.99 37.59
CA GLN A 697 17.11 4.92 36.27
C GLN A 697 16.40 6.23 35.90
N ASP A 698 15.68 6.84 36.85
CA ASP A 698 15.00 8.13 36.63
C ASP A 698 16.03 9.23 36.29
N LEU A 699 17.21 9.21 36.91
CA LEU A 699 18.28 10.16 36.58
C LEU A 699 18.84 9.96 35.17
N LEU A 700 19.03 8.71 34.73
CA LEU A 700 19.47 8.41 33.37
C LEU A 700 18.43 8.80 32.32
N GLN A 701 17.15 8.59 32.63
CA GLN A 701 16.04 9.02 31.78
C GLN A 701 16.03 10.55 31.63
N LEU A 702 16.15 11.29 32.74
CA LEU A 702 16.23 12.75 32.71
C LEU A 702 17.46 13.26 31.94
N GLN A 703 18.58 12.55 32.01
CA GLN A 703 19.76 12.85 31.19
C GLN A 703 19.50 12.63 29.69
N TYR A 704 18.80 11.55 29.31
CA TYR A 704 18.44 11.28 27.92
C TYR A 704 17.44 12.31 27.36
N GLU A 705 16.47 12.73 28.17
CA GLU A 705 15.48 13.76 27.82
C GLU A 705 16.10 15.19 27.79
N GLY A 706 17.39 15.34 28.10
CA GLY A 706 18.11 16.62 28.08
C GLY A 706 17.79 17.53 29.27
N VAL A 707 17.13 17.01 30.32
CA VAL A 707 16.74 17.76 31.51
C VAL A 707 17.94 17.90 32.45
N ALA A 708 18.59 19.06 32.43
CA ALA A 708 19.78 19.31 33.23
C ALA A 708 19.51 19.51 34.74
N VAL A 709 18.28 19.86 35.13
CA VAL A 709 17.92 20.23 36.51
C VAL A 709 16.66 19.48 36.97
N MET A 710 16.75 18.83 38.13
CA MET A 710 15.65 18.13 38.79
C MET A 710 15.31 18.81 40.13
N LYS A 711 14.04 18.82 40.52
CA LYS A 711 13.61 19.27 41.85
C LYS A 711 13.56 18.09 42.83
N LEU A 712 14.41 18.12 43.86
CA LEU A 712 14.31 17.26 45.04
C LEU A 712 13.39 17.93 46.07
N PHE A 713 12.54 17.15 46.74
CA PHE A 713 11.62 17.62 47.80
C PHE A 713 10.67 18.76 47.36
N ASN A 714 10.43 18.91 46.06
CA ASN A 714 9.73 20.05 45.46
C ASN A 714 10.27 21.45 45.82
N LYS A 715 11.48 21.53 46.39
CA LYS A 715 12.07 22.78 46.90
C LYS A 715 13.55 22.95 46.54
N ALA A 716 14.31 21.88 46.39
CA ALA A 716 15.74 21.96 46.07
C ALA A 716 16.00 21.60 44.59
N LYS A 717 16.56 22.53 43.81
CA LYS A 717 16.97 22.29 42.42
C LYS A 717 18.37 21.70 42.38
N VAL A 718 18.54 20.55 41.72
CA VAL A 718 19.79 19.79 41.65
C VAL A 718 20.15 19.49 40.20
N ASN A 719 21.43 19.61 39.84
CA ASN A 719 21.93 19.28 38.52
C ASN A 719 22.04 17.76 38.35
N VAL A 720 21.31 17.21 37.37
CA VAL A 720 21.19 15.77 37.13
C VAL A 720 22.54 15.15 36.74
N ASN A 721 23.28 15.79 35.84
CA ASN A 721 24.58 15.27 35.34
C ASN A 721 25.64 15.23 36.44
N LEU A 722 25.72 16.28 37.26
CA LEU A 722 26.69 16.36 38.36
C LEU A 722 26.30 15.45 39.54
N LEU A 723 25.00 15.23 39.75
CA LEU A 723 24.51 14.25 40.72
C LEU A 723 24.88 12.82 40.32
N ILE A 724 24.67 12.44 39.05
CA ILE A 724 25.08 11.14 38.50
C ILE A 724 26.59 10.96 38.67
N PHE A 725 27.39 11.98 38.34
CA PHE A 725 28.85 11.93 38.52
C PHE A 725 29.26 11.73 39.99
N LEU A 726 28.60 12.42 40.93
CA LEU A 726 28.86 12.28 42.37
C LEU A 726 28.52 10.88 42.87
N LEU A 727 27.38 10.32 42.43
CA LEU A 727 26.96 8.96 42.78
C LEU A 727 27.92 7.93 42.19
N ASN A 728 28.31 8.07 40.92
CA ASN A 728 29.25 7.16 40.27
C ASN A 728 30.65 7.19 40.92
N LYS A 729 31.17 8.37 41.27
CA LYS A 729 32.49 8.50 41.89
C LYS A 729 32.56 7.89 43.30
N LYS A 730 31.44 7.81 44.02
CA LYS A 730 31.40 7.42 45.44
C LYS A 730 30.84 6.03 45.70
N PHE A 731 29.93 5.55 44.84
CA PHE A 731 29.23 4.28 45.05
C PHE A 731 29.50 3.23 43.95
N LEU A 732 30.03 3.60 42.78
CA LEU A 732 30.34 2.64 41.72
C LEU A 732 31.62 1.85 42.05
N ARG A 733 31.56 0.52 41.95
CA ARG A 733 32.73 -0.35 42.08
C ARG A 733 33.70 -0.09 40.93
N LYS A 734 35.01 -0.03 41.20
CA LYS A 734 36.06 -0.05 40.16
C LYS A 734 36.26 -1.46 39.65
#